data_AF-A0A6L9W1C0-F1
#
_entry.id   AF-A0A6L9W1C0-F1
#
_cell.length_a   1.000
_cell.length_b   1.000
_cell.length_c   1.000
_cell.angle_alpha   90.00
_cell.angle_beta   90.00
_cell.angle_gamma   90.00
#
_symmetry.space_group_name_H-M   'P 1'
#
loop_
_entity.id
_entity.type
_entity.pdbx_description
1 polymer ?
#
loop_
_entity_poly.entity_id
_entity_poly.type
_entity_poly.pdbx_seq_one_letter_code
_entity_poly.pdbx_strand_id
1 'polypeptide(L)'
;MRWEAQRLDLEDTSALPGMPTIRGLLRSVQVPEFPGLTFHEVRSKSALNAVPGDSAMPFPYTINPYRGCSHSCVYCVSGDTRVLMADGTQCRIADLRVGDRIIGTEKRGTYRHYVTTEVLAHWSTVKPAFRVALGDGTEIVASGDHRFLTGRGWKHVTGSMSGADRRPFLTTNDTLLGFGRSSVDVPKCAEYRNGYLTGMVRGDAHVKTYRYQRPGGAHGDVHRFRLALADPQGLARSRQYLLKEGVPTVEFDFSPVTSNRRAMRAIRTSAAAAVQRVRELVEWPEKPSDAWRRGFLAGIFDAEGSRSRGVLRISNADDNMLAYTQDSFSAFGFDSVLEDPGLANRVRTVRLRGGLREHLRFIHLVDPAIRRKCGLEGIAVKSDADLRVRSIEDLGVEMPMFDITTGTGDFVANGVISHNCFARRTHEWLEFDSGRDFDTQVVVKTNLVDVLRKELARASWQREHVALGTNTDPYQRAEGRYRLMPGVITALADSGTPFSILTKGTLLRRDVPLLTKAAGQVPVGLGVSMAIWDDELHAALEPGVPAPRARLDLVRALTEAGLPCGVFLAPVLPGLTDDEASLDAAIGAIAAAGATGVTVIPLHLRPGAREWFMAWLAGAHPELVPRYERLYARRAYVPAEYRSWLSRRVAPLLARHGLDRRSGGAARQIDGPIATGVPGDEEVGFPDGSLPTGGLPGVRPPWAPRPEPQPPDEVPEQLSLL
;
A
#
# COMPACT_ATOMS: atom_id res chain seq x y z
N MET A 1 -12.99 2.93 -9.50
CA MET A 1 -13.50 1.55 -9.35
C MET A 1 -14.50 1.52 -8.21
N ARG A 2 -15.78 1.21 -8.46
CA ARG A 2 -16.81 1.10 -7.40
C ARG A 2 -16.87 -0.34 -6.90
N TRP A 3 -15.99 -0.67 -5.96
CA TRP A 3 -16.09 -1.85 -5.10
C TRP A 3 -16.89 -1.55 -3.81
N GLU A 4 -17.71 -0.48 -3.81
CA GLU A 4 -18.46 0.03 -2.65
C GLU A 4 -19.45 -0.99 -2.07
N ALA A 5 -19.92 -1.98 -2.85
CA ALA A 5 -20.78 -3.06 -2.34
C ALA A 5 -20.05 -4.06 -1.42
N GLN A 6 -18.73 -3.93 -1.24
CA GLN A 6 -17.90 -4.76 -0.37
C GLN A 6 -17.51 -4.08 0.95
N ARG A 7 -17.98 -2.86 1.20
CA ARG A 7 -17.79 -2.10 2.44
C ARG A 7 -18.59 -2.71 3.61
N LEU A 8 -17.97 -2.89 4.78
CA LEU A 8 -18.57 -3.55 5.96
C LEU A 8 -19.17 -2.57 6.99
N ASP A 9 -19.10 -1.27 6.73
CA ASP A 9 -19.50 -0.16 7.60
C ASP A 9 -21.03 -0.14 7.86
N LEU A 10 -21.43 -0.66 9.03
CA LEU A 10 -22.59 -0.27 9.85
C LEU A 10 -22.46 -1.02 11.19
N GLU A 11 -22.32 -0.27 12.28
CA GLU A 11 -22.01 -0.72 13.65
C GLU A 11 -22.93 -1.85 14.17
N ASP A 12 -22.35 -2.87 14.80
CA ASP A 12 -23.05 -3.88 15.60
C ASP A 12 -22.62 -3.70 17.07
N THR A 13 -23.55 -3.28 17.92
CA THR A 13 -23.33 -2.89 19.32
C THR A 13 -23.05 -4.07 20.27
N SER A 14 -22.73 -5.25 19.73
CA SER A 14 -22.49 -6.49 20.49
C SER A 14 -21.03 -6.96 20.55
N ALA A 15 -20.08 -6.26 19.91
CA ALA A 15 -18.67 -6.64 19.89
C ALA A 15 -17.94 -6.30 21.20
N LEU A 16 -17.13 -7.24 21.71
CA LEU A 16 -16.23 -7.03 22.86
C LEU A 16 -15.06 -6.10 22.45
N PRO A 17 -14.55 -5.24 23.36
CA PRO A 17 -13.47 -4.30 23.03
C PRO A 17 -12.17 -5.02 22.67
N GLY A 18 -11.61 -4.74 21.48
CA GLY A 18 -10.24 -5.13 21.10
C GLY A 18 -10.07 -6.28 20.09
N MET A 19 -11.14 -6.84 19.52
CA MET A 19 -11.04 -7.70 18.32
C MET A 19 -11.31 -6.88 17.05
N PRO A 20 -10.61 -7.15 15.92
CA PRO A 20 -11.03 -6.67 14.62
C PRO A 20 -12.47 -7.14 14.33
N THR A 21 -13.36 -6.20 14.06
CA THR A 21 -14.75 -6.41 13.67
C THR A 21 -14.84 -6.91 12.23
N ILE A 22 -14.39 -8.14 11.96
CA ILE A 22 -14.80 -8.77 10.71
C ILE A 22 -16.31 -8.99 10.79
N ARG A 23 -17.10 -8.29 9.97
CA ARG A 23 -18.56 -8.41 10.00
C ARG A 23 -18.97 -9.86 9.81
N GLY A 24 -19.66 -10.41 10.79
CA GLY A 24 -20.04 -11.81 10.81
C GLY A 24 -18.95 -12.76 11.32
N LEU A 25 -17.84 -12.27 11.87
CA LEU A 25 -16.84 -13.09 12.58
C LEU A 25 -17.57 -13.94 13.62
N LEU A 26 -17.42 -15.25 13.49
CA LEU A 26 -17.88 -16.22 14.44
C LEU A 26 -16.79 -16.53 15.46
N ARG A 27 -15.58 -16.83 14.96
CA ARG A 27 -14.40 -17.16 15.78
C ARG A 27 -13.12 -17.18 14.94
N SER A 28 -12.00 -17.11 15.64
CA SER A 28 -10.66 -17.32 15.07
C SER A 28 -10.09 -18.63 15.63
N VAL A 29 -9.55 -19.50 14.77
CA VAL A 29 -9.07 -20.84 15.17
C VAL A 29 -7.67 -21.07 14.63
N GLN A 30 -6.73 -21.32 15.54
CA GLN A 30 -5.44 -21.94 15.19
C GLN A 30 -5.59 -23.44 15.30
N VAL A 31 -5.07 -24.17 14.32
CA VAL A 31 -5.27 -25.62 14.25
C VAL A 31 -3.93 -26.36 14.22
N PRO A 32 -3.77 -27.45 14.99
CA PRO A 32 -2.51 -28.18 15.07
C PRO A 32 -2.03 -28.70 13.71
N GLU A 33 -2.94 -28.96 12.78
CA GLU A 33 -2.63 -29.51 11.46
C GLU A 33 -1.96 -28.49 10.52
N PHE A 34 -2.05 -27.19 10.83
CA PHE A 34 -1.40 -26.11 10.08
C PHE A 34 -0.68 -25.14 11.03
N PRO A 35 0.48 -25.54 11.62
CA PRO A 35 1.20 -24.72 12.57
C PRO A 35 1.54 -23.34 11.98
N GLY A 36 1.17 -22.28 12.68
CA GLY A 36 1.39 -20.91 12.25
C GLY A 36 0.30 -20.33 11.35
N LEU A 37 -0.75 -21.09 10.99
CA LEU A 37 -1.97 -20.56 10.36
C LEU A 37 -3.12 -20.43 11.37
N THR A 38 -3.82 -19.31 11.28
CA THR A 38 -5.08 -19.00 11.94
C THR A 38 -6.18 -18.87 10.88
N PHE A 39 -7.34 -19.42 11.15
CA PHE A 39 -8.52 -19.26 10.32
C PHE A 39 -9.52 -18.33 10.97
N HIS A 40 -10.06 -17.38 10.22
CA HIS A 40 -11.13 -16.49 10.70
C HIS A 40 -12.45 -16.88 10.06
N GLU A 41 -13.28 -17.51 10.86
CA GLU A 41 -14.59 -17.96 10.44
C GLU A 41 -15.56 -16.79 10.43
N VAL A 42 -16.11 -16.44 9.27
CA VAL A 42 -16.98 -15.28 9.09
C VAL A 42 -18.28 -15.66 8.38
N ARG A 43 -19.34 -14.89 8.62
CA ARG A 43 -20.58 -14.94 7.87
C ARG A 43 -20.54 -13.99 6.69
N SER A 44 -20.56 -14.55 5.49
CA SER A 44 -20.82 -13.83 4.26
C SER A 44 -22.28 -13.35 4.19
N LYS A 45 -22.49 -12.18 3.57
CA LYS A 45 -23.82 -11.65 3.20
C LYS A 45 -24.25 -12.07 1.79
N SER A 46 -23.28 -12.23 0.91
CA SER A 46 -23.44 -12.64 -0.47
C SER A 46 -22.33 -13.63 -0.84
N ALA A 47 -22.68 -14.64 -1.60
CA ALA A 47 -21.74 -15.63 -2.13
C ALA A 47 -21.30 -15.27 -3.55
N LEU A 48 -22.26 -14.80 -4.38
CA LEU A 48 -22.05 -14.45 -5.78
C LEU A 48 -21.47 -13.03 -5.95
N ASN A 49 -20.34 -12.91 -6.64
CA ASN A 49 -19.70 -11.63 -6.93
C ASN A 49 -19.78 -11.35 -8.43
N ALA A 50 -20.46 -10.27 -8.82
CA ALA A 50 -20.58 -9.87 -10.22
C ALA A 50 -19.23 -9.41 -10.79
N VAL A 51 -18.93 -9.85 -12.01
CA VAL A 51 -17.78 -9.40 -12.79
C VAL A 51 -18.18 -8.10 -13.52
N PRO A 52 -17.35 -7.05 -13.52
CA PRO A 52 -17.62 -5.82 -14.26
C PRO A 52 -17.88 -6.08 -15.75
N GLY A 53 -18.84 -5.37 -16.34
CA GLY A 53 -19.26 -5.60 -17.74
C GLY A 53 -18.22 -5.21 -18.80
N ASP A 54 -17.16 -4.50 -18.42
CA ASP A 54 -15.99 -4.14 -19.23
C ASP A 54 -14.84 -5.15 -19.09
N SER A 55 -15.01 -6.22 -18.31
CA SER A 55 -14.06 -7.32 -18.20
C SER A 55 -14.21 -8.28 -19.39
N ALA A 56 -13.09 -8.71 -19.97
CA ALA A 56 -13.09 -9.71 -21.06
C ALA A 56 -13.13 -11.17 -20.56
N MET A 57 -13.49 -11.38 -19.28
CA MET A 57 -13.78 -12.70 -18.72
C MET A 57 -15.08 -13.30 -19.30
N PRO A 58 -15.12 -14.59 -19.65
CA PRO A 58 -16.28 -15.20 -20.30
C PRO A 58 -17.44 -15.52 -19.35
N PHE A 59 -17.35 -15.11 -18.08
CA PHE A 59 -18.35 -15.39 -17.04
C PHE A 59 -18.74 -14.14 -16.25
N PRO A 60 -20.03 -13.99 -15.92
CA PRO A 60 -20.54 -12.81 -15.22
C PRO A 60 -20.45 -12.88 -13.69
N TYR A 61 -20.19 -14.05 -13.08
CA TYR A 61 -20.10 -14.19 -11.62
C TYR A 61 -18.90 -15.01 -11.15
N THR A 62 -18.45 -14.74 -9.93
CA THR A 62 -17.40 -15.51 -9.23
C THR A 62 -17.78 -15.81 -7.78
N ILE A 63 -17.25 -16.91 -7.24
CA ILE A 63 -17.32 -17.25 -5.80
C ILE A 63 -15.90 -17.36 -5.24
N ASN A 64 -15.67 -16.72 -4.10
CA ASN A 64 -14.42 -16.81 -3.34
C ASN A 64 -14.74 -17.30 -1.92
N PRO A 65 -14.55 -18.61 -1.63
CA PRO A 65 -14.83 -19.17 -0.30
C PRO A 65 -13.86 -18.70 0.78
N TYR A 66 -12.63 -18.44 0.36
CA TYR A 66 -11.51 -18.01 1.18
C TYR A 66 -11.04 -16.60 0.79
N ARG A 67 -10.44 -15.87 1.73
CA ARG A 67 -9.62 -14.69 1.45
C ARG A 67 -8.29 -14.84 2.20
N GLY A 68 -7.20 -14.40 1.59
CA GLY A 68 -5.82 -14.67 2.06
C GLY A 68 -5.18 -15.80 1.27
N CYS A 69 -3.85 -15.84 1.28
CA CYS A 69 -3.09 -16.77 0.46
C CYS A 69 -1.84 -17.20 1.23
N SER A 70 -1.79 -18.44 1.69
CA SER A 70 -0.67 -18.97 2.48
C SER A 70 0.63 -19.21 1.68
N HIS A 71 0.97 -18.30 0.75
CA HIS A 71 2.05 -18.46 -0.23
C HIS A 71 3.20 -17.37 -0.13
N SER A 72 3.12 -16.28 0.68
CA SER A 72 4.20 -15.36 1.17
C SER A 72 4.90 -14.28 0.26
N CYS A 73 5.06 -13.00 0.71
CA CYS A 73 5.72 -11.85 -0.03
C CYS A 73 6.57 -10.82 0.84
N VAL A 74 7.44 -9.93 0.24
CA VAL A 74 8.89 -9.76 0.59
C VAL A 74 9.53 -8.35 0.99
N TYR A 75 8.88 -7.19 1.19
CA TYR A 75 9.59 -5.87 1.36
C TYR A 75 9.64 -5.32 2.81
N CYS A 76 10.81 -5.01 3.44
CA CYS A 76 10.87 -4.46 4.83
C CYS A 76 12.06 -3.50 5.14
N VAL A 77 11.91 -2.64 6.16
CA VAL A 77 12.95 -1.74 6.73
C VAL A 77 13.15 -1.94 8.24
N SER A 78 14.25 -1.48 8.84
CA SER A 78 14.51 -1.62 10.28
C SER A 78 13.53 -0.82 11.15
N GLY A 79 13.24 -1.31 12.37
CA GLY A 79 12.25 -0.71 13.27
C GLY A 79 12.54 0.71 13.74
N ASP A 80 13.80 1.14 13.72
CA ASP A 80 14.24 2.50 14.08
C ASP A 80 14.09 3.52 12.93
N THR A 81 13.76 3.05 11.72
CA THR A 81 13.51 3.90 10.55
C THR A 81 12.42 4.93 10.85
N ARG A 82 12.72 6.22 10.67
CA ARG A 82 11.82 7.35 10.90
C ARG A 82 10.91 7.58 9.70
N VAL A 83 9.61 7.36 9.88
CA VAL A 83 8.57 7.68 8.90
C VAL A 83 8.07 9.10 9.09
N LEU A 84 7.92 9.84 8.00
CA LEU A 84 7.41 11.22 8.04
C LEU A 84 5.89 11.23 8.27
N MET A 85 5.46 11.88 9.34
CA MET A 85 4.06 12.06 9.70
C MET A 85 3.42 13.22 8.92
N ALA A 86 2.10 13.20 8.77
CA ALA A 86 1.34 14.22 8.05
C ALA A 86 1.49 15.64 8.64
N ASP A 87 1.75 15.73 9.95
CA ASP A 87 1.94 16.98 10.68
C ASP A 87 3.39 17.53 10.60
N GLY A 88 4.25 16.84 9.84
CA GLY A 88 5.66 17.18 9.64
C GLY A 88 6.60 16.60 10.71
N THR A 89 6.10 15.91 11.73
CA THR A 89 6.94 15.17 12.69
C THR A 89 7.42 13.84 12.12
N GLN A 90 8.18 13.08 12.89
CA GLN A 90 8.64 11.75 12.53
C GLN A 90 8.34 10.74 13.62
N CYS A 91 7.92 9.54 13.22
CA CYS A 91 7.70 8.41 14.11
C CYS A 91 8.60 7.25 13.68
N ARG A 92 9.08 6.43 14.61
CA ARG A 92 9.76 5.17 14.24
C ARG A 92 8.74 4.24 13.59
N ILE A 93 9.12 3.53 12.53
CA ILE A 93 8.20 2.63 11.84
C ILE A 93 7.62 1.58 12.80
N ALA A 94 8.43 1.04 13.73
CA ALA A 94 7.97 0.10 14.75
C ALA A 94 6.92 0.68 15.72
N ASP A 95 6.88 2.00 15.88
CA ASP A 95 5.94 2.69 16.75
C ASP A 95 4.67 3.15 16.01
N LEU A 96 4.60 3.01 14.68
CA LEU A 96 3.40 3.35 13.92
C LEU A 96 2.23 2.43 14.25
N ARG A 97 1.03 2.98 14.10
CA ARG A 97 -0.25 2.31 14.29
C ARG A 97 -1.11 2.48 13.04
N VAL A 98 -1.99 1.51 12.80
CA VAL A 98 -3.02 1.62 11.76
C VAL A 98 -3.89 2.85 12.05
N GLY A 99 -4.19 3.62 11.00
CA GLY A 99 -4.88 4.91 11.09
C GLY A 99 -3.97 6.11 11.29
N ASP A 100 -2.68 5.92 11.60
CA ASP A 100 -1.72 7.03 11.65
C ASP A 100 -1.64 7.72 10.28
N ARG A 101 -1.69 9.04 10.29
CA ARG A 101 -1.57 9.86 9.08
C ARG A 101 -0.11 10.18 8.80
N ILE A 102 0.39 9.67 7.68
CA ILE A 102 1.78 9.83 7.24
C ILE A 102 1.85 10.45 5.84
N ILE A 103 3.07 10.68 5.38
CA ILE A 103 3.33 11.23 4.05
C ILE A 103 3.73 10.10 3.08
N GLY A 104 2.95 9.98 2.01
CA GLY A 104 3.28 9.22 0.80
C GLY A 104 3.46 10.15 -0.39
N THR A 105 3.47 9.60 -1.61
CA THR A 105 3.58 10.39 -2.84
C THR A 105 2.59 9.97 -3.92
N GLU A 106 2.13 10.96 -4.69
CA GLU A 106 1.27 10.75 -5.85
C GLU A 106 1.89 11.41 -7.08
N LYS A 107 1.86 10.73 -8.23
CA LYS A 107 2.33 11.31 -9.48
C LYS A 107 1.22 12.17 -10.09
N ARG A 108 1.49 13.47 -10.27
CA ARG A 108 0.60 14.43 -10.94
C ARG A 108 1.34 15.06 -12.11
N GLY A 109 0.94 14.71 -13.34
CA GLY A 109 1.68 15.06 -14.54
C GLY A 109 3.12 14.52 -14.50
N THR A 110 4.09 15.40 -14.66
CA THR A 110 5.53 15.06 -14.71
C THR A 110 6.17 14.87 -13.32
N TYR A 111 5.57 15.41 -12.26
CA TYR A 111 6.16 15.44 -10.93
C TYR A 111 5.38 14.57 -9.92
N ARG A 112 6.11 13.99 -8.96
CA ARG A 112 5.49 13.45 -7.75
C ARG A 112 5.25 14.57 -6.75
N HIS A 113 4.20 14.45 -5.97
CA HIS A 113 3.85 15.39 -4.91
C HIS A 113 3.66 14.62 -3.61
N TYR A 114 4.08 15.23 -2.51
CA TYR A 114 3.79 14.71 -1.18
C TYR A 114 2.29 14.81 -0.92
N VAL A 115 1.69 13.71 -0.48
CA VAL A 115 0.27 13.64 -0.14
C VAL A 115 0.11 12.95 1.20
N THR A 116 -0.90 13.37 1.95
CA THR A 116 -1.27 12.70 3.18
C THR A 116 -1.92 11.36 2.85
N THR A 117 -1.48 10.29 3.52
CA THR A 117 -2.06 8.95 3.44
C THR A 117 -2.17 8.35 4.83
N GLU A 118 -3.02 7.35 5.00
CA GLU A 118 -3.13 6.57 6.23
C GLU A 118 -2.27 5.31 6.16
N VAL A 119 -1.75 4.90 7.31
CA VAL A 119 -1.21 3.54 7.53
C VAL A 119 -2.40 2.58 7.59
N LEU A 120 -2.50 1.69 6.62
CA LEU A 120 -3.58 0.71 6.50
C LEU A 120 -3.23 -0.61 7.18
N ALA A 121 -1.94 -0.91 7.27
CA ALA A 121 -1.43 -2.13 7.89
C ALA A 121 0.02 -1.90 8.36
N HIS A 122 0.46 -2.66 9.37
CA HIS A 122 1.79 -2.57 9.95
C HIS A 122 2.20 -3.92 10.55
N TRP A 123 3.36 -4.42 10.15
CA TRP A 123 3.82 -5.74 10.56
C TRP A 123 5.33 -5.84 10.64
N SER A 124 5.80 -6.98 11.15
CA SER A 124 7.23 -7.31 11.16
C SER A 124 7.51 -8.71 10.61
N THR A 125 8.69 -8.87 10.00
CA THR A 125 9.27 -10.15 9.57
C THR A 125 10.77 -10.15 9.88
N VAL A 126 11.37 -11.32 10.07
CA VAL A 126 12.82 -11.45 10.29
C VAL A 126 13.50 -11.67 8.95
N LYS A 127 14.53 -10.85 8.63
CA LYS A 127 15.22 -10.89 7.34
C LYS A 127 16.70 -10.48 7.45
N PRO A 128 17.56 -10.92 6.51
CA PRO A 128 18.91 -10.39 6.36
C PRO A 128 18.92 -8.87 6.17
N ALA A 129 19.82 -8.20 6.88
CA ALA A 129 19.85 -6.75 6.98
C ALA A 129 20.96 -6.09 6.18
N PHE A 130 20.60 -5.06 5.41
CA PHE A 130 21.53 -4.28 4.60
C PHE A 130 21.44 -2.81 4.97
N ARG A 131 22.59 -2.18 5.26
CA ARG A 131 22.70 -0.73 5.51
C ARG A 131 22.97 0.01 4.21
N VAL A 132 22.09 0.93 3.85
CA VAL A 132 22.27 1.88 2.75
C VAL A 132 22.67 3.23 3.33
N ALA A 133 23.87 3.71 3.00
CA ALA A 133 24.36 5.03 3.39
C ALA A 133 24.30 5.99 2.20
N LEU A 134 23.87 7.24 2.41
CA LEU A 134 23.76 8.27 1.39
C LEU A 134 24.77 9.42 1.61
N GLY A 135 25.00 10.22 0.57
CA GLY A 135 26.01 11.30 0.57
C GLY A 135 25.74 12.44 1.54
N ASP A 136 24.49 12.65 1.94
CA ASP A 136 24.09 13.61 2.98
C ASP A 136 24.19 13.04 4.40
N GLY A 137 24.68 11.81 4.56
CA GLY A 137 24.80 11.11 5.82
C GLY A 137 23.51 10.46 6.32
N THR A 138 22.48 10.33 5.47
CA THR A 138 21.32 9.47 5.73
C THR A 138 21.75 8.01 5.74
N GLU A 139 21.30 7.25 6.73
CA GLU A 139 21.46 5.79 6.77
C GLU A 139 20.09 5.13 6.93
N ILE A 140 19.89 4.01 6.23
CA ILE A 140 18.67 3.21 6.30
C ILE A 140 19.06 1.75 6.28
N VAL A 141 18.56 0.98 7.25
CA VAL A 141 18.70 -0.47 7.26
C VAL A 141 17.43 -1.10 6.69
N ALA A 142 17.59 -1.98 5.72
CA ALA A 142 16.47 -2.57 4.99
C ALA A 142 16.78 -3.98 4.48
N SER A 143 15.74 -4.74 4.12
CA SER A 143 15.91 -6.05 3.52
C SER A 143 16.46 -5.91 2.10
N GLY A 144 17.19 -6.91 1.61
CA GLY A 144 17.79 -6.86 0.26
C GLY A 144 16.77 -6.61 -0.86
N ASP A 145 15.54 -7.10 -0.69
CA ASP A 145 14.44 -6.92 -1.64
C ASP A 145 13.72 -5.56 -1.51
N HIS A 146 14.01 -4.77 -0.49
CA HIS A 146 13.34 -3.49 -0.26
C HIS A 146 13.63 -2.51 -1.39
N ARG A 147 12.67 -1.65 -1.76
CA ARG A 147 12.83 -0.73 -2.90
C ARG A 147 12.75 0.73 -2.49
N PHE A 148 13.69 1.51 -3.01
CA PHE A 148 13.71 2.97 -2.91
C PHE A 148 13.49 3.61 -4.28
N LEU A 149 12.82 4.76 -4.29
CA LEU A 149 12.58 5.50 -5.51
C LEU A 149 13.83 6.31 -5.88
N THR A 150 14.25 6.21 -7.14
CA THR A 150 15.32 7.04 -7.73
C THR A 150 14.77 7.87 -8.90
N GLY A 151 15.57 8.80 -9.41
CA GLY A 151 15.25 9.53 -10.64
C GLY A 151 15.04 8.62 -11.87
N ARG A 152 15.50 7.36 -11.81
CA ARG A 152 15.37 6.34 -12.87
C ARG A 152 14.31 5.28 -12.56
N GLY A 153 13.53 5.46 -11.49
CA GLY A 153 12.50 4.52 -11.04
C GLY A 153 12.89 3.78 -9.76
N TRP A 154 12.12 2.75 -9.41
CA TRP A 154 12.31 1.96 -8.20
C TRP A 154 13.51 1.03 -8.33
N LYS A 155 14.35 0.97 -7.29
CA LYS A 155 15.53 0.10 -7.22
C LYS A 155 15.60 -0.66 -5.90
N HIS A 156 15.99 -1.92 -5.95
CA HIS A 156 16.16 -2.80 -4.79
C HIS A 156 17.43 -2.45 -4.01
N VAL A 157 17.47 -2.74 -2.71
CA VAL A 157 18.65 -2.50 -1.87
C VAL A 157 19.83 -3.31 -2.36
N THR A 158 19.66 -4.63 -2.51
CA THR A 158 20.69 -5.49 -3.08
C THR A 158 20.24 -6.14 -4.37
N GLY A 159 21.22 -6.59 -5.11
CA GLY A 159 21.14 -7.28 -6.38
C GLY A 159 22.56 -7.46 -6.89
N SER A 160 22.68 -7.96 -8.11
CA SER A 160 23.98 -8.12 -8.75
C SER A 160 23.98 -7.44 -10.11
N MET A 161 25.16 -7.01 -10.57
CA MET A 161 25.31 -6.54 -11.96
C MET A 161 25.25 -7.70 -12.98
N SER A 162 25.38 -8.95 -12.49
CA SER A 162 25.47 -10.18 -13.27
C SER A 162 25.04 -11.40 -12.45
N GLY A 163 24.51 -12.44 -13.08
CA GLY A 163 24.04 -13.63 -12.38
C GLY A 163 22.72 -13.40 -11.62
N ALA A 164 22.36 -14.34 -10.73
CA ALA A 164 21.11 -14.42 -9.96
C ALA A 164 20.44 -13.11 -9.69
N ASP A 165 20.99 -12.31 -8.82
CA ASP A 165 20.22 -11.21 -8.27
C ASP A 165 20.16 -9.98 -9.20
N ARG A 166 20.31 -10.15 -10.53
CA ARG A 166 20.24 -9.09 -11.54
C ARG A 166 18.82 -8.54 -11.65
N ARG A 167 18.63 -7.46 -10.90
CA ARG A 167 17.46 -6.59 -10.92
C ARG A 167 17.93 -5.14 -10.86
N PRO A 168 17.09 -4.13 -11.15
CA PRO A 168 17.46 -2.75 -10.83
C PRO A 168 17.70 -2.66 -9.33
N PHE A 169 18.97 -2.56 -8.95
CA PHE A 169 19.42 -2.45 -7.57
C PHE A 169 20.18 -1.15 -7.39
N LEU A 170 20.32 -0.73 -6.15
CA LEU A 170 21.07 0.44 -5.78
C LEU A 170 22.55 0.21 -6.06
N THR A 171 23.17 1.18 -6.70
CA THR A 171 24.62 1.27 -6.89
C THR A 171 25.06 2.63 -6.38
N THR A 172 26.36 2.83 -6.17
CA THR A 172 26.90 4.13 -5.74
C THR A 172 26.70 5.27 -6.75
N ASN A 173 26.23 4.95 -7.97
CA ASN A 173 25.86 5.90 -9.01
C ASN A 173 24.40 6.37 -8.90
N ASP A 174 23.59 5.76 -8.02
CA ASP A 174 22.19 6.10 -7.88
C ASP A 174 21.97 7.24 -6.88
N THR A 175 20.95 8.03 -7.14
CA THR A 175 20.47 9.09 -6.24
C THR A 175 19.01 8.81 -5.90
N LEU A 176 18.73 8.65 -4.60
CA LEU A 176 17.37 8.45 -4.11
C LEU A 176 16.56 9.74 -4.20
N LEU A 177 15.23 9.60 -4.29
CA LEU A 177 14.31 10.73 -4.24
C LEU A 177 13.77 10.95 -2.83
N GLY A 178 13.68 12.22 -2.45
CA GLY A 178 13.31 12.66 -1.12
C GLY A 178 14.02 13.95 -0.74
N PHE A 179 13.99 14.28 0.54
CA PHE A 179 14.67 15.44 1.13
C PHE A 179 15.87 15.06 2.00
N GLY A 180 16.05 13.77 2.31
CA GLY A 180 17.21 13.29 3.06
C GLY A 180 17.12 13.43 4.57
N ARG A 181 18.28 13.32 5.22
CA ARG A 181 18.39 13.19 6.68
C ARG A 181 17.70 14.34 7.39
N SER A 182 16.88 13.97 8.36
CA SER A 182 16.26 14.95 9.24
C SER A 182 15.83 14.32 10.57
N SER A 183 16.80 13.87 11.38
CA SER A 183 16.47 13.57 12.78
C SER A 183 17.66 13.75 13.72
N VAL A 184 17.41 14.56 14.74
CA VAL A 184 18.06 14.57 16.04
C VAL A 184 16.89 14.56 17.03
N ASP A 185 16.85 13.64 18.00
CA ASP A 185 15.87 13.76 19.08
C ASP A 185 16.17 15.04 19.86
N VAL A 186 15.19 15.93 20.01
CA VAL A 186 15.38 17.24 20.66
C VAL A 186 14.99 17.11 22.14
N PRO A 187 15.95 16.99 23.08
CA PRO A 187 15.63 16.94 24.51
C PRO A 187 15.00 18.25 24.95
N LYS A 188 13.80 18.17 25.53
CA LYS A 188 13.05 19.33 26.07
C LYS A 188 13.50 19.67 27.50
N CYS A 189 14.81 19.80 27.70
CA CYS A 189 15.43 20.16 28.97
C CYS A 189 15.05 21.59 29.39
N ALA A 190 15.47 22.01 30.60
CA ALA A 190 15.15 23.35 31.12
C ALA A 190 15.60 24.46 30.17
N GLU A 191 16.81 24.37 29.62
CA GLU A 191 17.35 25.37 28.68
C GLU A 191 16.49 25.49 27.41
N TYR A 192 16.06 24.37 26.83
CA TYR A 192 15.14 24.39 25.69
C TYR A 192 13.82 25.07 26.05
N ARG A 193 13.24 24.75 27.22
CA ARG A 193 11.98 25.35 27.66
C ARG A 193 12.12 26.86 27.85
N ASN A 194 13.22 27.31 28.45
CA ASN A 194 13.52 28.72 28.66
C ASN A 194 13.70 29.45 27.32
N GLY A 195 14.41 28.84 26.37
CA GLY A 195 14.51 29.36 25.00
C GLY A 195 13.13 29.51 24.35
N TYR A 196 12.31 28.46 24.40
CA TYR A 196 10.96 28.46 23.83
C TYR A 196 10.09 29.55 24.44
N LEU A 197 10.10 29.67 25.77
CA LEU A 197 9.38 30.74 26.46
C LEU A 197 9.93 32.12 26.09
N THR A 198 11.24 32.28 25.91
CA THR A 198 11.84 33.56 25.47
C THR A 198 11.28 33.98 24.12
N GLY A 199 11.34 33.11 23.11
CA GLY A 199 10.85 33.42 21.77
C GLY A 199 9.35 33.67 21.73
N MET A 200 8.57 32.86 22.45
CA MET A 200 7.12 32.98 22.49
C MET A 200 6.63 34.21 23.26
N VAL A 201 7.16 34.45 24.46
CA VAL A 201 6.71 35.55 25.33
C VAL A 201 7.13 36.89 24.76
N ARG A 202 8.35 37.00 24.21
CA ARG A 202 8.80 38.24 23.58
C ARG A 202 8.15 38.51 22.22
N GLY A 203 7.66 37.47 21.54
CA GLY A 203 6.86 37.61 20.32
C GLY A 203 5.43 38.09 20.63
N ASP A 204 4.66 37.27 21.36
CA ASP A 204 3.20 37.42 21.43
C ASP A 204 2.62 37.75 22.82
N ALA A 205 3.43 37.72 23.89
CA ALA A 205 2.91 37.93 25.24
C ALA A 205 2.99 39.38 25.71
N HIS A 206 2.06 39.75 26.59
CA HIS A 206 2.02 41.02 27.28
C HIS A 206 2.49 40.88 28.72
N VAL A 207 3.65 41.47 29.05
CA VAL A 207 4.23 41.46 30.41
C VAL A 207 4.42 42.89 30.92
N LYS A 208 3.50 43.38 31.75
CA LYS A 208 3.55 44.76 32.28
C LYS A 208 3.29 44.82 33.78
N THR A 209 3.94 45.79 34.43
CA THR A 209 3.64 46.22 35.79
C THR A 209 3.06 47.63 35.70
N TYR A 210 1.87 47.84 36.28
CA TYR A 210 1.21 49.13 36.30
C TYR A 210 1.23 49.68 37.72
N ARG A 211 1.83 50.85 37.92
CA ARG A 211 1.77 51.55 39.19
C ARG A 211 0.56 52.47 39.18
N TYR A 212 -0.30 52.35 40.19
CA TYR A 212 -1.49 53.19 40.33
C TYR A 212 -1.56 53.75 41.74
N GLN A 213 -2.15 54.93 41.86
CA GLN A 213 -2.34 55.60 43.14
C GLN A 213 -3.67 55.17 43.74
N ARG A 214 -3.64 54.66 44.98
CA ARG A 214 -4.84 54.29 45.74
C ARG A 214 -5.50 55.56 46.32
N PRO A 215 -6.81 55.53 46.59
CA PRO A 215 -7.46 56.57 47.38
C PRO A 215 -6.72 56.71 48.73
N GLY A 216 -6.17 57.90 49.02
CA GLY A 216 -5.32 58.16 50.20
C GLY A 216 -3.82 58.33 49.94
N GLY A 217 -3.36 58.33 48.69
CA GLY A 217 -1.99 58.74 48.32
C GLY A 217 -0.94 57.61 48.32
N ALA A 218 -1.27 56.43 48.83
CA ALA A 218 -0.43 55.24 48.73
C ALA A 218 -0.40 54.69 47.29
N HIS A 219 0.75 54.21 46.83
CA HIS A 219 0.89 53.59 45.50
C HIS A 219 0.76 52.07 45.60
N GLY A 220 0.19 51.43 44.58
CA GLY A 220 0.16 49.98 44.42
C GLY A 220 0.60 49.55 43.03
N ASP A 221 1.20 48.36 42.93
CA ASP A 221 1.62 47.77 41.66
C ASP A 221 0.68 46.63 41.25
N VAL A 222 0.25 46.64 39.98
CA VAL A 222 -0.48 45.54 39.34
C VAL A 222 0.45 44.85 38.35
N HIS A 223 0.82 43.61 38.65
CA HIS A 223 1.60 42.78 37.75
C HIS A 223 0.67 42.00 36.82
N ARG A 224 0.99 41.96 35.52
CA ARG A 224 0.20 41.23 34.54
C ARG A 224 1.08 40.54 33.52
N PHE A 225 0.95 39.22 33.46
CA PHE A 225 1.35 38.39 32.33
C PHE A 225 0.09 37.90 31.59
N ARG A 226 0.09 38.00 30.26
CA ARG A 226 -0.94 37.40 29.40
C ARG A 226 -0.34 36.95 28.08
N LEU A 227 -0.59 35.72 27.67
CA LEU A 227 -0.31 35.21 26.33
C LEU A 227 -1.62 34.78 25.70
N ALA A 228 -1.95 35.32 24.52
CA ALA A 228 -3.16 34.98 23.77
C ALA A 228 -2.77 34.46 22.39
N LEU A 229 -3.24 33.28 22.02
CA LEU A 229 -2.90 32.64 20.75
C LEU A 229 -4.16 32.09 20.08
N ALA A 230 -4.17 32.14 18.75
CA ALA A 230 -5.18 31.45 17.93
C ALA A 230 -4.91 29.94 17.85
N ASP A 231 -3.69 29.51 18.15
CA ASP A 231 -3.27 28.12 18.05
C ASP A 231 -3.17 27.45 19.43
N PRO A 232 -4.01 26.44 19.70
CA PRO A 232 -4.07 25.82 21.03
C PRO A 232 -2.78 25.05 21.36
N GLN A 233 -2.07 24.54 20.35
CA GLN A 233 -0.83 23.78 20.52
C GLN A 233 0.29 24.63 21.14
N GLY A 234 0.48 25.86 20.62
CA GLY A 234 1.46 26.80 21.14
C GLY A 234 1.11 27.25 22.55
N LEU A 235 -0.17 27.54 22.81
CA LEU A 235 -0.66 27.97 24.13
C LEU A 235 -0.48 26.88 25.19
N ALA A 236 -0.86 25.65 24.86
CA ALA A 236 -0.74 24.49 25.76
C ALA A 236 0.73 24.21 26.11
N ARG A 237 1.64 24.24 25.11
CA ARG A 237 3.08 24.05 25.35
C ARG A 237 3.65 25.15 26.24
N SER A 238 3.31 26.41 25.98
CA SER A 238 3.73 27.55 26.81
C SER A 238 3.24 27.40 28.25
N ARG A 239 1.96 27.05 28.45
CA ARG A 239 1.38 26.80 29.77
C ARG A 239 2.11 25.67 30.51
N GLN A 240 2.39 24.56 29.83
CA GLN A 240 3.09 23.42 30.42
C GLN A 240 4.53 23.79 30.83
N TYR A 241 5.25 24.54 30.01
CA TYR A 241 6.62 24.95 30.32
C TYR A 241 6.64 25.97 31.46
N LEU A 242 5.75 26.96 31.46
CA LEU A 242 5.60 27.89 32.58
C LEU A 242 5.32 27.17 33.89
N LEU A 243 4.41 26.18 33.88
CA LEU A 243 4.11 25.38 35.06
C LEU A 243 5.35 24.62 35.59
N LYS A 244 6.15 24.01 34.69
CA LYS A 244 7.38 23.31 35.06
C LYS A 244 8.45 24.24 35.65
N GLU A 245 8.43 25.52 35.28
CA GLU A 245 9.34 26.55 35.81
C GLU A 245 8.73 27.32 37.00
N GLY A 246 7.65 26.80 37.59
CA GLY A 246 7.03 27.33 38.83
C GLY A 246 6.05 28.49 38.62
N VAL A 247 5.58 28.71 37.39
CA VAL A 247 4.66 29.81 37.04
C VAL A 247 3.26 29.26 36.73
N PRO A 248 2.35 29.21 37.72
CA PRO A 248 0.97 28.81 37.46
C PRO A 248 0.22 29.89 36.67
N THR A 249 -0.58 29.46 35.70
CA THR A 249 -1.43 30.34 34.89
C THR A 249 -2.85 29.81 34.78
N VAL A 250 -3.81 30.73 34.72
CA VAL A 250 -5.24 30.43 34.46
C VAL A 250 -5.53 30.64 32.97
N GLU A 251 -6.25 29.69 32.37
CA GLU A 251 -6.67 29.73 30.97
C GLU A 251 -8.11 30.25 30.84
N PHE A 252 -8.39 31.07 29.83
CA PHE A 252 -9.70 31.67 29.58
C PHE A 252 -9.90 32.03 28.10
N ASP A 253 -11.14 32.24 27.68
CA ASP A 253 -11.46 32.68 26.33
C ASP A 253 -11.17 34.18 26.17
N PHE A 254 -10.37 34.54 25.18
CA PHE A 254 -9.90 35.92 24.99
C PHE A 254 -10.77 36.69 24.00
N SER A 255 -11.08 36.07 22.86
CA SER A 255 -11.97 36.66 21.86
C SER A 255 -12.72 35.58 21.08
N PRO A 256 -14.01 35.78 20.78
CA PRO A 256 -14.80 34.84 19.98
C PRO A 256 -14.37 34.84 18.50
N VAL A 257 -14.86 33.86 17.74
CA VAL A 257 -14.68 33.81 16.28
C VAL A 257 -15.35 35.03 15.65
N THR A 258 -14.67 35.69 14.72
CA THR A 258 -15.26 36.69 13.82
C THR A 258 -15.04 36.25 12.37
N SER A 259 -15.72 36.88 11.41
CA SER A 259 -15.55 36.59 9.97
C SER A 259 -14.08 36.67 9.50
N ASN A 260 -13.27 37.51 10.16
CA ASN A 260 -11.89 37.78 9.78
C ASN A 260 -10.84 37.28 10.79
N ARG A 261 -11.23 36.73 11.95
CA ARG A 261 -10.29 36.28 13.00
C ARG A 261 -10.77 35.01 13.71
N ARG A 262 -9.84 34.08 13.92
CA ARG A 262 -10.07 32.85 14.70
C ARG A 262 -10.29 33.19 16.18
N ALA A 263 -11.04 32.33 16.87
CA ALA A 263 -11.14 32.41 18.32
C ALA A 263 -9.75 32.30 18.95
N MET A 264 -9.50 33.11 19.98
CA MET A 264 -8.25 33.09 20.72
C MET A 264 -8.51 32.67 22.15
N ARG A 265 -7.66 31.77 22.65
CA ARG A 265 -7.57 31.44 24.07
C ARG A 265 -6.36 32.14 24.65
N ALA A 266 -6.42 32.45 25.94
CA ALA A 266 -5.32 33.10 26.62
C ALA A 266 -5.02 32.45 27.97
N ILE A 267 -3.75 32.52 28.36
CA ILE A 267 -3.29 32.21 29.71
C ILE A 267 -2.85 33.50 30.39
N ARG A 268 -3.10 33.61 31.70
CA ARG A 268 -2.67 34.76 32.50
C ARG A 268 -2.20 34.38 33.90
N THR A 269 -1.35 35.24 34.45
CA THR A 269 -1.08 35.30 35.89
C THR A 269 -0.90 36.76 36.33
N SER A 270 -1.29 37.05 37.56
CA SER A 270 -1.22 38.38 38.16
C SER A 270 -0.39 38.39 39.46
N ALA A 271 0.10 37.23 39.90
CA ALA A 271 0.92 37.12 41.10
C ALA A 271 2.29 37.77 40.84
N ALA A 272 2.70 38.69 41.71
CA ALA A 272 3.95 39.45 41.55
C ALA A 272 5.17 38.53 41.35
N ALA A 273 5.32 37.52 42.21
CA ALA A 273 6.39 36.53 42.11
C ALA A 273 6.35 35.74 40.79
N ALA A 274 5.16 35.35 40.31
CA ALA A 274 5.02 34.61 39.07
C ALA A 274 5.36 35.47 37.84
N VAL A 275 4.92 36.74 37.82
CA VAL A 275 5.27 37.68 36.72
C VAL A 275 6.75 38.03 36.74
N GLN A 276 7.35 38.18 37.93
CA GLN A 276 8.79 38.38 38.05
C GLN A 276 9.57 37.15 37.56
N ARG A 277 9.13 35.95 37.92
CA ARG A 277 9.71 34.71 37.42
C ARG A 277 9.63 34.60 35.90
N VAL A 278 8.52 35.01 35.29
CA VAL A 278 8.41 35.08 33.82
C VAL A 278 9.47 36.02 33.23
N ARG A 279 9.73 37.18 33.86
CA ARG A 279 10.77 38.11 33.38
C ARG A 279 12.14 37.47 33.41
N GLU A 280 12.51 36.82 34.51
CA GLU A 280 13.79 36.10 34.66
C GLU A 280 13.95 34.99 33.61
N LEU A 281 12.88 34.21 33.34
CA LEU A 281 12.92 33.10 32.38
C LEU A 281 13.17 33.54 30.94
N VAL A 282 12.84 34.79 30.60
CA VAL A 282 12.92 35.34 29.23
C VAL A 282 14.02 36.39 29.08
N GLU A 283 14.94 36.46 30.05
CA GLU A 283 16.16 37.22 29.91
C GLU A 283 17.08 36.63 28.83
N TRP A 284 17.77 37.50 28.14
CA TRP A 284 18.71 37.10 27.10
C TRP A 284 19.97 36.53 27.75
N PRO A 285 20.34 35.27 27.47
CA PRO A 285 21.59 34.73 27.99
C PRO A 285 22.78 35.36 27.25
N GLU A 286 23.86 35.64 27.98
CA GLU A 286 25.12 36.10 27.39
C GLU A 286 25.75 35.05 26.46
N LYS A 287 25.65 33.77 26.84
CA LYS A 287 26.13 32.62 26.07
C LYS A 287 25.03 31.56 25.96
N PRO A 288 24.12 31.67 24.96
CA PRO A 288 23.05 30.70 24.78
C PRO A 288 23.58 29.32 24.38
N SER A 289 23.13 28.28 25.07
CA SER A 289 23.39 26.89 24.69
C SER A 289 22.59 26.49 23.44
N ASP A 290 23.00 25.40 22.79
CA ASP A 290 22.26 24.85 21.64
C ASP A 290 20.82 24.43 22.00
N ALA A 291 20.62 23.91 23.21
CA ALA A 291 19.27 23.57 23.67
C ALA A 291 18.39 24.82 23.78
N TRP A 292 18.93 25.90 24.35
CA TRP A 292 18.25 27.18 24.41
C TRP A 292 17.98 27.76 23.02
N ARG A 293 18.96 27.73 22.10
CA ARG A 293 18.79 28.22 20.71
C ARG A 293 17.70 27.48 19.96
N ARG A 294 17.64 26.14 20.08
CA ARG A 294 16.55 25.33 19.52
C ARG A 294 15.20 25.74 20.10
N GLY A 295 15.15 25.89 21.43
CA GLY A 295 13.96 26.39 22.12
C GLY A 295 13.51 27.75 21.58
N PHE A 296 14.43 28.72 21.53
CA PHE A 296 14.19 30.08 21.07
C PHE A 296 13.62 30.11 19.65
N LEU A 297 14.26 29.40 18.72
CA LEU A 297 13.77 29.26 17.34
C LEU A 297 12.37 28.64 17.29
N ALA A 298 12.05 27.66 18.13
CA ALA A 298 10.72 27.05 18.18
C ALA A 298 9.67 28.06 18.68
N GLY A 299 9.98 28.78 19.76
CA GLY A 299 9.09 29.76 20.36
C GLY A 299 8.80 30.93 19.43
N ILE A 300 9.84 31.52 18.83
CA ILE A 300 9.68 32.66 17.92
C ILE A 300 9.03 32.24 16.59
N PHE A 301 9.29 31.03 16.09
CA PHE A 301 8.61 30.53 14.90
C PHE A 301 7.13 30.24 15.15
N ASP A 302 6.79 29.77 16.34
CA ASP A 302 5.39 29.58 16.72
C ASP A 302 4.66 30.93 16.87
N ALA A 303 5.29 31.94 17.49
CA ALA A 303 4.73 33.28 17.61
C ALA A 303 4.64 34.00 16.24
N GLU A 304 5.78 34.24 15.61
CA GLU A 304 5.93 35.18 14.49
C GLU A 304 6.37 34.51 13.17
N GLY A 305 6.61 33.21 13.20
CA GLY A 305 7.05 32.45 12.04
C GLY A 305 5.93 32.13 11.06
N SER A 306 6.29 32.04 9.78
CA SER A 306 5.40 31.56 8.73
C SER A 306 6.15 30.66 7.73
N ARG A 307 5.44 29.70 7.17
CA ARG A 307 5.89 28.91 6.03
C ARG A 307 4.77 28.86 5.00
N SER A 308 4.99 29.46 3.84
CA SER A 308 4.01 29.49 2.75
C SER A 308 4.70 29.54 1.39
N ARG A 309 4.09 28.94 0.37
CA ARG A 309 4.60 28.93 -1.02
C ARG A 309 6.10 28.56 -1.13
N GLY A 310 6.56 27.63 -0.29
CA GLY A 310 7.96 27.20 -0.29
C GLY A 310 8.96 28.19 0.31
N VAL A 311 8.50 29.12 1.17
CA VAL A 311 9.37 30.09 1.86
C VAL A 311 9.09 30.06 3.37
N LEU A 312 10.14 29.94 4.19
CA LEU A 312 10.09 30.02 5.65
C LEU A 312 10.67 31.36 6.13
N ARG A 313 9.90 32.08 6.95
CA ARG A 313 10.20 33.44 7.42
C ARG A 313 9.87 33.61 8.89
N ILE A 314 10.66 34.41 9.59
CA ILE A 314 10.37 34.92 10.93
C ILE A 314 10.46 36.45 10.84
N SER A 315 9.37 37.15 11.18
CA SER A 315 9.32 38.61 11.07
C SER A 315 9.23 39.23 12.46
N ASN A 316 9.95 40.30 12.70
CA ASN A 316 9.86 41.03 13.96
C ASN A 316 10.32 42.49 13.76
N ALA A 317 9.90 43.39 14.65
CA ALA A 317 10.39 44.76 14.67
C ALA A 317 11.59 44.96 15.62
N ASP A 318 11.74 44.08 16.63
CA ASP A 318 12.79 44.12 17.63
C ASP A 318 14.14 43.64 17.06
N ASP A 319 15.17 44.49 17.14
CA ASP A 319 16.52 44.21 16.67
C ASP A 319 17.17 42.99 17.36
N ASN A 320 16.95 42.81 18.66
CA ASN A 320 17.51 41.68 19.41
C ASN A 320 16.86 40.37 18.97
N MET A 321 15.54 40.37 18.77
CA MET A 321 14.82 39.17 18.29
C MET A 321 15.36 38.71 16.92
N LEU A 322 15.59 39.65 16.01
CA LEU A 322 16.15 39.36 14.68
C LEU A 322 17.60 38.89 14.77
N ALA A 323 18.43 39.56 15.59
CA ALA A 323 19.84 39.19 15.81
C ALA A 323 19.97 37.77 16.39
N TYR A 324 19.27 37.46 17.48
CA TYR A 324 19.28 36.12 18.07
C TYR A 324 18.73 35.04 17.12
N THR A 325 17.81 35.41 16.21
CA THR A 325 17.32 34.49 15.18
C THR A 325 18.41 34.19 14.14
N GLN A 326 19.07 35.20 13.61
CA GLN A 326 20.17 35.03 12.65
C GLN A 326 21.37 34.30 13.27
N ASP A 327 21.72 34.63 14.52
CA ASP A 327 22.81 33.97 15.25
C ASP A 327 22.49 32.50 15.51
N SER A 328 21.23 32.19 15.88
CA SER A 328 20.81 30.81 16.10
C SER A 328 20.72 30.01 14.81
N PHE A 329 20.31 30.65 13.69
CA PHE A 329 20.41 30.02 12.37
C PHE A 329 21.86 29.73 12.00
N SER A 330 22.75 30.70 12.15
CA SER A 330 24.17 30.55 11.85
C SER A 330 24.83 29.46 12.70
N ALA A 331 24.50 29.40 14.00
CA ALA A 331 25.00 28.37 14.92
C ALA A 331 24.64 26.93 14.49
N PHE A 332 23.47 26.75 13.84
CA PHE A 332 23.05 25.46 13.29
C PHE A 332 23.35 25.31 11.79
N GLY A 333 24.19 26.18 11.23
CA GLY A 333 24.59 26.15 9.83
C GLY A 333 23.44 26.37 8.85
N PHE A 334 22.37 27.05 9.27
CA PHE A 334 21.30 27.45 8.37
C PHE A 334 21.70 28.69 7.60
N ASP A 335 21.49 28.66 6.29
CA ASP A 335 21.65 29.82 5.44
C ASP A 335 20.42 30.72 5.54
N SER A 336 20.58 31.93 6.07
CA SER A 336 19.49 32.89 6.26
C SER A 336 19.87 34.29 5.80
N VAL A 337 18.87 35.07 5.41
CA VAL A 337 19.02 36.46 4.99
C VAL A 337 18.04 37.35 5.73
N LEU A 338 18.49 38.53 6.14
CA LEU A 338 17.61 39.58 6.67
C LEU A 338 17.09 40.43 5.50
N GLU A 339 15.78 40.46 5.35
CA GLU A 339 15.07 41.27 4.36
C GLU A 339 14.50 42.50 5.08
N ASP A 340 14.95 43.68 4.67
CA ASP A 340 14.44 44.97 5.17
C ASP A 340 13.69 45.73 4.07
N PRO A 341 12.34 45.71 4.10
CA PRO A 341 11.53 46.45 3.14
C PRO A 341 11.46 47.97 3.41
N GLY A 342 12.07 48.49 4.47
CA GLY A 342 12.04 49.92 4.81
C GLY A 342 10.67 50.42 5.30
N LEU A 343 9.88 49.54 5.93
CA LEU A 343 8.53 49.87 6.39
C LEU A 343 8.57 50.82 7.61
N ALA A 344 7.57 51.72 7.69
CA ALA A 344 7.45 52.67 8.80
C ALA A 344 7.31 52.00 10.18
N ASN A 345 6.75 50.77 10.23
CA ASN A 345 6.63 49.98 11.46
C ASN A 345 7.90 49.19 11.81
N ARG A 346 8.99 49.34 11.04
CA ARG A 346 10.30 48.70 11.23
C ARG A 346 10.31 47.17 11.22
N VAL A 347 9.22 46.55 10.76
CA VAL A 347 9.16 45.09 10.66
C VAL A 347 10.11 44.62 9.56
N ARG A 348 11.04 43.75 9.94
CA ARG A 348 11.99 43.09 9.05
C ARG A 348 11.82 41.59 9.16
N THR A 349 12.37 40.86 8.20
CA THR A 349 12.14 39.41 8.09
C THR A 349 13.46 38.65 7.93
N VAL A 350 13.71 37.69 8.82
CA VAL A 350 14.74 36.68 8.60
C VAL A 350 14.13 35.56 7.76
N ARG A 351 14.63 35.39 6.54
CA ARG A 351 14.20 34.33 5.62
C ARG A 351 15.23 33.20 5.61
N LEU A 352 14.76 31.98 5.82
CA LEU A 352 15.56 30.76 5.67
C LEU A 352 15.67 30.41 4.17
N ARG A 353 16.89 30.23 3.68
CA ARG A 353 17.20 29.79 2.30
C ARG A 353 17.40 28.27 2.25
N GLY A 354 17.45 27.70 1.05
CA GLY A 354 17.71 26.26 0.84
C GLY A 354 16.49 25.35 0.72
N GLY A 355 15.28 25.92 0.63
CA GLY A 355 14.09 25.19 0.19
C GLY A 355 13.58 24.11 1.16
N LEU A 356 12.93 23.08 0.61
CA LEU A 356 12.21 22.08 1.43
C LEU A 356 13.14 21.31 2.38
N ARG A 357 14.35 20.96 1.93
CA ARG A 357 15.34 20.26 2.75
C ARG A 357 15.65 21.04 4.03
N GLU A 358 16.02 22.31 3.88
CA GLU A 358 16.36 23.17 5.01
C GLU A 358 15.15 23.45 5.90
N HIS A 359 13.95 23.56 5.33
CA HIS A 359 12.73 23.70 6.11
C HIS A 359 12.44 22.46 6.97
N LEU A 360 12.66 21.25 6.45
CA LEU A 360 12.46 20.02 7.24
C LEU A 360 13.56 19.84 8.28
N ARG A 361 14.82 20.14 7.92
CA ARG A 361 15.92 20.19 8.89
C ARG A 361 15.60 21.15 10.03
N PHE A 362 15.07 22.33 9.73
CA PHE A 362 14.58 23.28 10.72
C PHE A 362 13.46 22.65 11.58
N ILE A 363 12.40 22.13 10.97
CA ILE A 363 11.25 21.55 11.70
C ILE A 363 11.70 20.43 12.64
N HIS A 364 12.59 19.53 12.21
CA HIS A 364 13.02 18.39 13.03
C HIS A 364 14.07 18.76 14.08
N LEU A 365 14.95 19.73 13.80
CA LEU A 365 15.95 20.21 14.77
C LEU A 365 15.35 21.13 15.84
N VAL A 366 14.35 21.92 15.46
CA VAL A 366 13.75 22.96 16.31
C VAL A 366 12.50 22.43 17.00
N ASP A 367 11.72 21.60 16.32
CA ASP A 367 10.46 21.01 16.80
C ASP A 367 9.42 22.06 17.30
N PRO A 368 8.91 22.90 16.39
CA PRO A 368 7.87 23.90 16.70
C PRO A 368 6.55 23.25 17.13
N ALA A 369 5.79 23.89 18.01
CA ALA A 369 4.53 23.34 18.52
C ALA A 369 3.41 23.41 17.48
N ILE A 370 3.43 24.44 16.63
CA ILE A 370 2.32 24.77 15.74
C ILE A 370 2.47 24.00 14.42
N ARG A 371 1.86 22.82 14.34
CA ARG A 371 2.08 21.85 13.25
C ARG A 371 1.49 22.24 11.92
N ARG A 372 0.45 23.09 11.86
CA ARG A 372 -0.09 23.55 10.57
C ARG A 372 0.95 24.29 9.72
N LYS A 373 1.99 24.87 10.35
CA LYS A 373 3.11 25.54 9.68
C LYS A 373 4.14 24.54 9.11
N CYS A 374 3.99 23.24 9.38
CA CYS A 374 4.97 22.20 9.11
C CYS A 374 4.58 21.23 7.98
N GLY A 375 3.32 21.23 7.54
CA GLY A 375 2.79 20.30 6.53
C GLY A 375 3.52 20.35 5.17
N LEU A 376 3.45 19.24 4.43
CA LEU A 376 4.10 19.09 3.11
C LEU A 376 3.11 18.84 1.96
N GLU A 377 1.82 18.71 2.26
CA GLU A 377 0.82 18.30 1.30
C GLU A 377 0.80 19.21 0.06
N GLY A 378 0.81 18.57 -1.12
CA GLY A 378 0.81 19.24 -2.42
C GLY A 378 2.16 19.80 -2.86
N ILE A 379 3.24 19.67 -2.08
CA ILE A 379 4.58 20.08 -2.49
C ILE A 379 5.17 19.05 -3.45
N ALA A 380 5.72 19.51 -4.57
CA ALA A 380 6.44 18.66 -5.51
C ALA A 380 7.70 18.06 -4.87
N VAL A 381 7.91 16.76 -5.07
CA VAL A 381 9.12 16.05 -4.66
C VAL A 381 10.28 16.57 -5.52
N LYS A 382 11.21 17.26 -4.86
CA LYS A 382 12.49 17.70 -5.42
C LYS A 382 13.60 17.25 -4.50
N SER A 383 14.73 16.86 -5.07
CA SER A 383 15.88 16.37 -4.33
C SER A 383 17.04 17.33 -4.51
N ASP A 384 17.12 18.29 -3.60
CA ASP A 384 18.22 19.27 -3.51
C ASP A 384 19.32 18.79 -2.52
N ALA A 385 19.15 17.60 -1.93
CA ALA A 385 20.11 16.92 -1.04
C ALA A 385 21.03 15.96 -1.81
N ASP A 386 22.26 15.72 -1.32
CA ASP A 386 23.17 14.71 -1.87
C ASP A 386 22.72 13.29 -1.49
N LEU A 387 21.59 12.85 -2.03
CA LEU A 387 21.01 11.51 -1.78
C LEU A 387 21.66 10.43 -2.63
N ARG A 388 22.90 10.66 -3.09
CA ARG A 388 23.68 9.66 -3.81
C ARG A 388 24.03 8.52 -2.86
N VAL A 389 23.80 7.29 -3.27
CA VAL A 389 24.20 6.09 -2.52
C VAL A 389 25.72 6.08 -2.38
N ARG A 390 26.23 5.98 -1.15
CA ARG A 390 27.66 5.90 -0.83
C ARG A 390 28.11 4.47 -0.63
N SER A 391 27.31 3.68 0.06
CA SER A 391 27.57 2.27 0.30
C SER A 391 26.27 1.51 0.54
N ILE A 392 26.36 0.19 0.28
CA ILE A 392 25.35 -0.80 0.63
C ILE A 392 26.14 -1.92 1.30
N GLU A 393 25.89 -2.14 2.58
CA GLU A 393 26.65 -3.06 3.42
C GLU A 393 25.73 -4.16 3.92
N ASP A 394 26.09 -5.43 3.68
CA ASP A 394 25.45 -6.56 4.36
C ASP A 394 25.91 -6.59 5.81
N LEU A 395 24.98 -6.51 6.75
CA LEU A 395 25.28 -6.49 8.18
C LEU A 395 25.54 -7.90 8.74
N GLY A 396 25.33 -8.96 7.94
CA GLY A 396 25.57 -10.35 8.35
C GLY A 396 24.63 -10.83 9.46
N VAL A 397 23.53 -10.11 9.70
CA VAL A 397 22.54 -10.43 10.73
C VAL A 397 21.15 -10.47 10.13
N GLU A 398 20.33 -11.39 10.62
CA GLU A 398 18.89 -11.31 10.45
C GLU A 398 18.29 -10.55 11.62
N MET A 399 17.36 -9.65 11.34
CA MET A 399 16.70 -8.88 12.40
C MET A 399 15.21 -8.67 12.11
N PRO A 400 14.39 -8.38 13.14
CA PRO A 400 13.03 -7.91 12.94
C PRO A 400 13.02 -6.62 12.11
N MET A 401 12.38 -6.71 10.96
CA MET A 401 12.13 -5.60 10.04
C MET A 401 10.65 -5.39 9.87
N PHE A 402 10.26 -4.16 9.62
CA PHE A 402 8.89 -3.70 9.58
C PHE A 402 8.53 -3.23 8.18
N ASP A 403 7.27 -3.40 7.82
CA ASP A 403 6.68 -2.78 6.65
C ASP A 403 5.26 -2.32 6.97
N ILE A 404 4.77 -1.40 6.16
CA ILE A 404 3.45 -0.80 6.30
C ILE A 404 2.76 -0.74 4.95
N THR A 405 1.44 -0.89 4.93
CA THR A 405 0.67 -0.55 3.73
C THR A 405 0.11 0.84 3.87
N THR A 406 0.08 1.56 2.75
CA THR A 406 -0.43 2.92 2.66
C THR A 406 -1.38 3.03 1.48
N GLY A 407 -2.29 3.99 1.53
CA GLY A 407 -3.20 4.29 0.41
C GLY A 407 -2.47 4.60 -0.90
N THR A 408 -1.28 5.20 -0.83
CA THR A 408 -0.46 5.62 -1.99
C THR A 408 0.44 4.52 -2.55
N GLY A 409 0.70 3.44 -1.82
CA GLY A 409 1.66 2.41 -2.24
C GLY A 409 3.13 2.77 -1.98
N ASP A 410 3.39 3.83 -1.21
CA ASP A 410 4.71 4.29 -0.80
C ASP A 410 4.63 5.12 0.50
N PHE A 411 5.79 5.44 1.08
CA PHE A 411 5.93 6.32 2.24
C PHE A 411 7.32 6.96 2.27
N VAL A 412 7.52 7.97 3.12
CA VAL A 412 8.84 8.59 3.31
C VAL A 412 9.55 8.00 4.53
N ALA A 413 10.63 7.26 4.30
CA ALA A 413 11.47 6.60 5.29
C ALA A 413 12.84 7.29 5.39
N ASN A 414 13.23 7.78 6.57
CA ASN A 414 14.46 8.56 6.79
C ASN A 414 14.68 9.67 5.73
N GLY A 415 13.57 10.28 5.29
CA GLY A 415 13.58 11.36 4.31
C GLY A 415 13.72 10.94 2.84
N VAL A 416 13.71 9.64 2.52
CA VAL A 416 13.66 9.13 1.14
C VAL A 416 12.38 8.32 0.88
N ILE A 417 11.98 8.23 -0.38
CA ILE A 417 10.73 7.58 -0.78
C ILE A 417 10.95 6.06 -0.89
N SER A 418 10.12 5.33 -0.14
CA SER A 418 10.17 3.90 0.11
C SER A 418 8.89 3.22 -0.40
N HIS A 419 9.01 2.03 -1.00
CA HIS A 419 7.90 1.25 -1.55
C HIS A 419 7.25 0.32 -0.49
N ASN A 420 5.99 -0.09 -0.68
CA ASN A 420 5.31 -1.18 0.06
C ASN A 420 4.44 -2.10 -0.86
N CYS A 421 3.88 -3.22 -0.40
CA CYS A 421 3.25 -4.23 -1.29
C CYS A 421 1.76 -3.97 -1.67
N PHE A 422 1.36 -4.16 -2.95
CA PHE A 422 0.02 -3.85 -3.46
C PHE A 422 -1.05 -4.98 -3.37
N ALA A 423 -0.69 -6.27 -3.52
CA ALA A 423 -1.66 -7.38 -3.49
C ALA A 423 -2.28 -7.63 -2.10
N ARG A 424 -1.64 -7.09 -1.05
CA ARG A 424 -2.06 -7.21 0.35
C ARG A 424 -3.29 -6.35 0.68
N ARG A 425 -3.63 -5.35 -0.16
CA ARG A 425 -4.78 -4.45 0.03
C ARG A 425 -6.12 -5.16 0.11
N THR A 426 -6.30 -6.37 -0.45
CA THR A 426 -7.59 -7.09 -0.37
C THR A 426 -7.87 -7.69 1.01
N HIS A 427 -6.86 -7.79 1.86
CA HIS A 427 -6.92 -8.34 3.23
C HIS A 427 -7.27 -7.28 4.29
N GLU A 428 -6.92 -6.03 4.02
CA GLU A 428 -7.22 -4.87 4.88
C GLU A 428 -8.73 -4.58 4.97
N TRP A 429 -9.51 -4.91 3.94
CA TRP A 429 -10.99 -4.81 3.96
C TRP A 429 -11.66 -5.78 4.96
N LEU A 430 -10.88 -6.68 5.55
CA LEU A 430 -11.30 -7.66 6.55
C LEU A 430 -10.66 -7.36 7.92
N GLU A 431 -10.05 -6.18 8.09
CA GLU A 431 -9.34 -5.79 9.32
C GLU A 431 -8.18 -6.74 9.72
N PHE A 432 -7.62 -7.47 8.75
CA PHE A 432 -6.39 -8.25 8.90
C PHE A 432 -5.17 -7.48 8.44
N ASP A 433 -4.03 -7.75 9.07
CA ASP A 433 -2.77 -7.19 8.62
C ASP A 433 -2.46 -7.68 7.20
N SER A 434 -1.90 -6.77 6.42
CA SER A 434 -1.60 -7.03 5.03
C SER A 434 -0.37 -7.95 4.92
N GLY A 435 0.52 -7.99 5.92
CA GLY A 435 1.80 -8.68 6.00
C GLY A 435 1.74 -10.15 6.40
N ARG A 436 2.10 -10.46 7.66
CA ARG A 436 2.14 -11.84 8.16
C ARG A 436 0.77 -12.50 8.03
N ASP A 437 -0.28 -11.73 8.26
CA ASP A 437 -1.65 -12.23 8.29
C ASP A 437 -2.22 -12.59 6.91
N PHE A 438 -1.69 -12.04 5.81
CA PHE A 438 -2.06 -12.55 4.49
C PHE A 438 -1.62 -14.00 4.27
N ASP A 439 -0.51 -14.38 4.89
CA ASP A 439 0.14 -15.67 4.75
C ASP A 439 -0.26 -16.66 5.86
N THR A 440 -0.70 -16.12 7.00
CA THR A 440 -1.06 -16.89 8.21
C THR A 440 -2.51 -16.76 8.65
N GLN A 441 -3.26 -15.73 8.24
CA GLN A 441 -4.67 -15.52 8.63
C GLN A 441 -5.59 -15.66 7.41
N VAL A 442 -6.19 -16.84 7.24
CA VAL A 442 -7.09 -17.12 6.13
C VAL A 442 -8.53 -16.90 6.60
N VAL A 443 -9.26 -15.99 5.93
CA VAL A 443 -10.67 -15.75 6.21
C VAL A 443 -11.51 -16.80 5.50
N VAL A 444 -12.42 -17.38 6.24
CA VAL A 444 -13.25 -18.51 5.83
C VAL A 444 -14.72 -18.12 5.96
N LYS A 445 -15.45 -18.09 4.84
CA LYS A 445 -16.88 -17.78 4.86
C LYS A 445 -17.68 -19.02 5.23
N THR A 446 -17.94 -19.24 6.52
CA THR A 446 -18.53 -20.50 7.02
C THR A 446 -19.99 -20.70 6.62
N ASN A 447 -20.78 -19.63 6.48
CA ASN A 447 -22.17 -19.71 6.01
C ASN A 447 -22.32 -19.58 4.48
N LEU A 448 -21.21 -19.60 3.72
CA LEU A 448 -21.20 -19.33 2.27
C LEU A 448 -22.22 -20.19 1.53
N VAL A 449 -22.29 -21.47 1.87
CA VAL A 449 -23.18 -22.44 1.23
C VAL A 449 -24.65 -22.09 1.42
N ASP A 450 -25.05 -21.68 2.63
CA ASP A 450 -26.43 -21.30 2.93
C ASP A 450 -26.85 -20.03 2.22
N VAL A 451 -25.94 -19.05 2.16
CA VAL A 451 -26.16 -17.80 1.42
C VAL A 451 -26.27 -18.08 -0.07
N LEU A 452 -25.37 -18.88 -0.61
CA LEU A 452 -25.38 -19.28 -2.01
C LEU A 452 -26.71 -19.94 -2.38
N ARG A 453 -27.19 -20.91 -1.60
CA ARG A 453 -28.50 -21.56 -1.83
C ARG A 453 -29.64 -20.53 -1.88
N LYS A 454 -29.65 -19.55 -0.98
CA LYS A 454 -30.67 -18.49 -0.96
C LYS A 454 -30.59 -17.57 -2.17
N GLU A 455 -29.39 -17.22 -2.62
CA GLU A 455 -29.19 -16.36 -3.79
C GLU A 455 -29.60 -17.06 -5.08
N LEU A 456 -29.24 -18.34 -5.22
CA LEU A 456 -29.58 -19.17 -6.38
C LEU A 456 -31.08 -19.51 -6.44
N ALA A 457 -31.79 -19.52 -5.31
CA ALA A 457 -33.24 -19.76 -5.24
C ALA A 457 -34.10 -18.54 -5.62
N ARG A 458 -33.50 -17.37 -5.87
CA ARG A 458 -34.25 -16.18 -6.27
C ARG A 458 -34.83 -16.38 -7.67
N ALA A 459 -36.10 -15.99 -7.86
CA ALA A 459 -36.76 -16.05 -9.17
C ALA A 459 -36.04 -15.21 -10.26
N SER A 460 -35.26 -14.21 -9.85
CA SER A 460 -34.45 -13.39 -10.76
C SER A 460 -33.15 -14.06 -11.22
N TRP A 461 -32.72 -15.17 -10.60
CA TRP A 461 -31.47 -15.84 -10.95
C TRP A 461 -31.57 -16.53 -12.31
N GLN A 462 -30.73 -16.10 -13.25
CA GLN A 462 -30.78 -16.56 -14.64
C GLN A 462 -29.89 -17.79 -14.90
N ARG A 463 -29.36 -18.43 -13.85
CA ARG A 463 -28.44 -19.58 -13.95
C ARG A 463 -27.23 -19.27 -14.83
N GLU A 464 -26.69 -18.08 -14.64
CA GLU A 464 -25.49 -17.64 -15.35
C GLU A 464 -24.25 -18.39 -14.85
N HIS A 465 -23.23 -18.49 -15.70
CA HIS A 465 -21.99 -19.18 -15.34
C HIS A 465 -21.28 -18.53 -14.14
N VAL A 466 -20.98 -19.34 -13.13
CA VAL A 466 -20.21 -18.95 -11.94
C VAL A 466 -18.81 -19.57 -11.97
N ALA A 467 -17.76 -18.75 -11.85
CA ALA A 467 -16.37 -19.22 -11.81
C ALA A 467 -15.77 -19.20 -10.40
N LEU A 468 -14.97 -20.22 -10.09
CA LEU A 468 -14.19 -20.35 -8.85
C LEU A 468 -12.69 -20.39 -9.16
N GLY A 469 -11.86 -19.85 -8.26
CA GLY A 469 -10.40 -19.84 -8.41
C GLY A 469 -9.84 -18.70 -9.24
N THR A 470 -10.58 -17.60 -9.38
CA THR A 470 -10.14 -16.40 -10.11
C THR A 470 -9.27 -15.46 -9.27
N ASN A 471 -9.50 -15.39 -7.96
CA ASN A 471 -8.77 -14.50 -7.05
C ASN A 471 -7.89 -15.26 -6.04
N THR A 472 -8.43 -16.33 -5.44
CA THR A 472 -7.72 -17.20 -4.49
C THR A 472 -8.10 -18.65 -4.76
N ASP A 473 -7.19 -19.59 -4.51
CA ASP A 473 -7.44 -21.01 -4.76
C ASP A 473 -8.55 -21.58 -3.85
N PRO A 474 -9.62 -22.17 -4.40
CA PRO A 474 -10.72 -22.75 -3.62
C PRO A 474 -10.34 -24.07 -2.92
N TYR A 475 -9.25 -24.72 -3.35
CA TYR A 475 -8.71 -25.98 -2.81
C TYR A 475 -7.34 -25.79 -2.14
N GLN A 476 -7.09 -24.59 -1.58
CA GLN A 476 -5.96 -24.35 -0.69
C GLN A 476 -6.09 -25.14 0.63
N ARG A 477 -5.04 -25.13 1.46
CA ARG A 477 -4.95 -25.92 2.71
C ARG A 477 -6.17 -25.78 3.63
N ALA A 478 -6.78 -24.58 3.71
CA ALA A 478 -8.00 -24.31 4.47
C ALA A 478 -9.17 -25.25 4.11
N GLU A 479 -9.31 -25.63 2.84
CA GLU A 479 -10.38 -26.50 2.36
C GLU A 479 -10.29 -27.94 2.89
N GLY A 480 -9.11 -28.39 3.33
CA GLY A 480 -8.96 -29.69 4.00
C GLY A 480 -9.76 -29.77 5.31
N ARG A 481 -9.86 -28.64 6.01
CA ARG A 481 -10.60 -28.50 7.28
C ARG A 481 -12.06 -28.12 7.06
N TYR A 482 -12.30 -27.04 6.32
CA TYR A 482 -13.62 -26.40 6.29
C TYR A 482 -14.62 -27.06 5.35
N ARG A 483 -14.12 -27.75 4.30
CA ARG A 483 -14.95 -28.53 3.39
C ARG A 483 -16.13 -27.72 2.83
N LEU A 484 -15.89 -26.47 2.43
CA LEU A 484 -16.95 -25.60 1.89
C LEU A 484 -17.30 -26.00 0.45
N MET A 485 -16.32 -26.49 -0.31
CA MET A 485 -16.49 -26.79 -1.74
C MET A 485 -17.59 -27.84 -2.01
N PRO A 486 -17.72 -28.95 -1.24
CA PRO A 486 -18.83 -29.88 -1.42
C PRO A 486 -20.21 -29.23 -1.38
N GLY A 487 -20.43 -28.33 -0.42
CA GLY A 487 -21.68 -27.58 -0.31
C GLY A 487 -21.89 -26.60 -1.46
N VAL A 488 -20.82 -25.92 -1.89
CA VAL A 488 -20.86 -25.00 -3.04
C VAL A 488 -21.21 -25.73 -4.34
N ILE A 489 -20.53 -26.85 -4.62
CA ILE A 489 -20.78 -27.70 -5.80
C ILE A 489 -22.23 -28.18 -5.81
N THR A 490 -22.71 -28.67 -4.66
CA THR A 490 -24.09 -29.16 -4.52
C THR A 490 -25.11 -28.04 -4.77
N ALA A 491 -24.91 -26.87 -4.17
CA ALA A 491 -25.82 -25.73 -4.32
C ALA A 491 -25.91 -25.24 -5.79
N LEU A 492 -24.77 -25.18 -6.49
CA LEU A 492 -24.74 -24.81 -7.90
C LEU A 492 -25.45 -25.84 -8.77
N ALA A 493 -25.15 -27.14 -8.58
CA ALA A 493 -25.80 -28.23 -9.31
C ALA A 493 -27.31 -28.27 -9.09
N ASP A 494 -27.77 -28.27 -7.83
CA ASP A 494 -29.20 -28.36 -7.48
C ASP A 494 -30.01 -27.17 -8.04
N SER A 495 -29.38 -26.00 -8.19
CA SER A 495 -30.01 -24.80 -8.76
C SER A 495 -30.08 -24.77 -10.29
N GLY A 496 -29.42 -25.73 -10.96
CA GLY A 496 -29.26 -25.72 -12.41
C GLY A 496 -28.21 -24.72 -12.91
N THR A 497 -27.30 -24.26 -12.04
CA THR A 497 -26.31 -23.23 -12.38
C THR A 497 -25.01 -23.86 -12.90
N PRO A 498 -24.59 -23.53 -14.14
CA PRO A 498 -23.32 -23.99 -14.67
C PRO A 498 -22.15 -23.32 -13.94
N PHE A 499 -21.06 -24.05 -13.72
CA PHE A 499 -19.91 -23.51 -13.00
C PHE A 499 -18.57 -24.01 -13.54
N SER A 500 -17.50 -23.27 -13.22
CA SER A 500 -16.13 -23.71 -13.48
C SER A 500 -15.23 -23.57 -12.26
N ILE A 501 -14.27 -24.47 -12.11
CA ILE A 501 -13.27 -24.43 -11.05
C ILE A 501 -11.88 -24.39 -11.67
N LEU A 502 -11.10 -23.36 -11.34
CA LEU A 502 -9.66 -23.31 -11.61
C LEU A 502 -8.90 -23.53 -10.29
N THR A 503 -7.92 -24.44 -10.27
CA THR A 503 -7.12 -24.70 -9.06
C THR A 503 -5.67 -25.07 -9.37
N LYS A 504 -4.79 -24.78 -8.42
CA LYS A 504 -3.42 -25.30 -8.28
C LYS A 504 -3.32 -26.37 -7.18
N GLY A 505 -4.34 -26.49 -6.32
CA GLY A 505 -4.40 -27.43 -5.21
C GLY A 505 -4.88 -28.83 -5.61
N THR A 506 -4.31 -29.86 -4.99
CA THR A 506 -4.66 -31.27 -5.26
C THR A 506 -5.82 -31.80 -4.42
N LEU A 507 -6.32 -31.00 -3.45
CA LEU A 507 -7.45 -31.37 -2.59
C LEU A 507 -8.75 -31.60 -3.36
N LEU A 508 -8.87 -31.07 -4.59
CA LEU A 508 -10.02 -31.29 -5.48
C LEU A 508 -10.27 -32.78 -5.73
N ARG A 509 -9.22 -33.63 -5.67
CA ARG A 509 -9.34 -35.09 -5.86
C ARG A 509 -10.38 -35.73 -4.93
N ARG A 510 -10.53 -35.20 -3.71
CA ARG A 510 -11.53 -35.64 -2.72
C ARG A 510 -12.95 -35.52 -3.26
N ASP A 511 -13.24 -34.48 -4.02
CA ASP A 511 -14.59 -34.10 -4.44
C ASP A 511 -14.93 -34.60 -5.85
N VAL A 512 -14.06 -35.39 -6.49
CA VAL A 512 -14.28 -35.96 -7.83
C VAL A 512 -15.63 -36.69 -7.93
N PRO A 513 -16.03 -37.60 -7.01
CA PRO A 513 -17.33 -38.27 -7.12
C PRO A 513 -18.52 -37.30 -7.08
N LEU A 514 -18.39 -36.21 -6.32
CA LEU A 514 -19.42 -35.18 -6.24
C LEU A 514 -19.48 -34.35 -7.52
N LEU A 515 -18.33 -34.00 -8.10
CA LEU A 515 -18.25 -33.32 -9.39
C LEU A 515 -18.83 -34.18 -10.52
N THR A 516 -18.60 -35.50 -10.53
CA THR A 516 -19.23 -36.44 -11.47
C THR A 516 -20.75 -36.41 -11.35
N LYS A 517 -21.29 -36.41 -10.12
CA LYS A 517 -22.74 -36.27 -9.90
C LYS A 517 -23.28 -34.90 -10.36
N ALA A 518 -22.54 -33.82 -10.09
CA ALA A 518 -22.92 -32.47 -10.49
C ALA A 518 -22.92 -32.29 -12.02
N ALA A 519 -21.94 -32.87 -12.70
CA ALA A 519 -21.83 -32.86 -14.16
C ALA A 519 -23.00 -33.58 -14.87
N GLY A 520 -23.68 -34.51 -14.18
CA GLY A 520 -24.93 -35.11 -14.66
C GLY A 520 -26.16 -34.18 -14.58
N GLN A 521 -26.05 -33.03 -13.92
CA GLN A 521 -27.15 -32.07 -13.71
C GLN A 521 -26.92 -30.75 -14.43
N VAL A 522 -25.69 -30.24 -14.36
CA VAL A 522 -25.30 -28.94 -14.91
C VAL A 522 -23.98 -29.06 -15.68
N PRO A 523 -23.73 -28.19 -16.66
CA PRO A 523 -22.41 -28.05 -17.26
C PRO A 523 -21.36 -27.66 -16.20
N VAL A 524 -20.27 -28.43 -16.13
CA VAL A 524 -19.14 -28.20 -15.22
C VAL A 524 -17.84 -28.08 -16.03
N GLY A 525 -17.09 -27.00 -15.81
CA GLY A 525 -15.74 -26.81 -16.34
C GLY A 525 -14.68 -27.00 -15.26
N LEU A 526 -13.60 -27.73 -15.56
CA LEU A 526 -12.50 -27.97 -14.63
C LEU A 526 -11.16 -27.56 -15.25
N GLY A 527 -10.49 -26.64 -14.59
CA GLY A 527 -9.19 -26.11 -14.95
C GLY A 527 -8.14 -26.47 -13.91
N VAL A 528 -7.03 -27.07 -14.33
CA VAL A 528 -5.85 -27.25 -13.48
C VAL A 528 -4.72 -26.36 -14.00
N SER A 529 -4.16 -25.53 -13.12
CA SER A 529 -3.00 -24.70 -13.44
C SER A 529 -1.70 -25.44 -13.15
N MET A 530 -0.88 -25.58 -14.19
CA MET A 530 0.42 -26.22 -14.15
C MET A 530 1.48 -25.24 -14.64
N ALA A 531 2.40 -24.86 -13.76
CA ALA A 531 3.40 -23.83 -14.05
C ALA A 531 4.68 -24.43 -14.62
N ILE A 532 5.23 -25.43 -13.94
CA ILE A 532 6.58 -25.93 -14.15
C ILE A 532 6.50 -27.45 -14.13
N TRP A 533 7.04 -28.11 -15.16
CA TRP A 533 7.05 -29.57 -15.27
C TRP A 533 8.26 -30.21 -14.58
N ASP A 534 9.37 -29.48 -14.53
CA ASP A 534 10.62 -29.92 -13.93
C ASP A 534 10.60 -29.82 -12.39
N ASP A 535 10.95 -30.91 -11.71
CA ASP A 535 10.84 -31.01 -10.24
C ASP A 535 11.82 -30.07 -9.51
N GLU A 536 13.01 -29.84 -10.06
CA GLU A 536 14.02 -28.92 -9.49
C GLU A 536 13.59 -27.46 -9.66
N LEU A 537 13.10 -27.12 -10.85
CA LEU A 537 12.57 -25.80 -11.19
C LEU A 537 11.30 -25.48 -10.38
N HIS A 538 10.45 -26.47 -10.11
CA HIS A 538 9.26 -26.33 -9.26
C HIS A 538 9.65 -26.05 -7.81
N ALA A 539 10.61 -26.79 -7.26
CA ALA A 539 11.09 -26.59 -5.90
C ALA A 539 11.70 -25.18 -5.69
N ALA A 540 12.35 -24.64 -6.73
CA ALA A 540 12.95 -23.32 -6.69
C ALA A 540 11.94 -22.17 -6.80
N LEU A 541 10.85 -22.34 -7.56
CA LEU A 541 9.92 -21.25 -7.89
C LEU A 541 8.57 -21.30 -7.15
N GLU A 542 8.05 -22.49 -6.79
CA GLU A 542 6.75 -22.66 -6.12
C GLU A 542 6.80 -23.70 -4.96
N PRO A 543 7.68 -23.57 -3.94
CA PRO A 543 7.88 -24.60 -2.91
C PRO A 543 6.64 -24.88 -2.04
N GLY A 544 5.69 -23.94 -1.97
CA GLY A 544 4.43 -24.08 -1.24
C GLY A 544 3.30 -24.81 -2.00
N VAL A 545 3.48 -25.05 -3.31
CA VAL A 545 2.48 -25.62 -4.23
C VAL A 545 2.76 -27.13 -4.43
N PRO A 546 1.72 -27.98 -4.57
CA PRO A 546 1.92 -29.40 -4.86
C PRO A 546 2.78 -29.65 -6.10
N ALA A 547 3.60 -30.70 -6.04
CA ALA A 547 4.50 -31.08 -7.12
C ALA A 547 3.75 -31.30 -8.46
N PRO A 548 4.39 -31.10 -9.62
CA PRO A 548 3.76 -31.23 -10.94
C PRO A 548 3.11 -32.62 -11.15
N ARG A 549 3.77 -33.69 -10.68
CA ARG A 549 3.24 -35.06 -10.73
C ARG A 549 1.92 -35.22 -9.96
N ALA A 550 1.83 -34.63 -8.77
CA ALA A 550 0.61 -34.68 -7.96
C ALA A 550 -0.57 -33.94 -8.63
N ARG A 551 -0.29 -32.90 -9.44
CA ARG A 551 -1.31 -32.21 -10.25
C ARG A 551 -1.74 -33.05 -11.47
N LEU A 552 -0.83 -33.77 -12.13
CA LEU A 552 -1.22 -34.73 -13.19
C LEU A 552 -2.07 -35.87 -12.65
N ASP A 553 -1.77 -36.38 -11.46
CA ASP A 553 -2.58 -37.41 -10.83
C ASP A 553 -4.01 -36.92 -10.51
N LEU A 554 -4.19 -35.61 -10.27
CA LEU A 554 -5.51 -35.00 -10.19
C LEU A 554 -6.21 -34.97 -11.55
N VAL A 555 -5.51 -34.54 -12.61
CA VAL A 555 -6.06 -34.54 -13.98
C VAL A 555 -6.51 -35.96 -14.36
N ARG A 556 -5.68 -36.97 -14.13
CA ARG A 556 -6.00 -38.38 -14.37
C ARG A 556 -7.23 -38.83 -13.60
N ALA A 557 -7.31 -38.51 -12.30
CA ALA A 557 -8.46 -38.88 -11.48
C ALA A 557 -9.76 -38.23 -11.98
N LEU A 558 -9.71 -36.99 -12.48
CA LEU A 558 -10.87 -36.31 -13.06
C LEU A 558 -11.34 -36.99 -14.35
N THR A 559 -10.41 -37.30 -15.24
CA THR A 559 -10.72 -37.83 -16.57
C THR A 559 -11.13 -39.30 -16.50
N GLU A 560 -10.53 -40.09 -15.62
CA GLU A 560 -10.97 -41.46 -15.30
C GLU A 560 -12.39 -41.49 -14.73
N ALA A 561 -12.82 -40.42 -14.05
CA ALA A 561 -14.18 -40.24 -13.57
C ALA A 561 -15.15 -39.67 -14.63
N GLY A 562 -14.71 -39.56 -15.89
CA GLY A 562 -15.50 -39.08 -17.03
C GLY A 562 -15.69 -37.56 -17.08
N LEU A 563 -14.95 -36.78 -16.27
CA LEU A 563 -15.05 -35.33 -16.25
C LEU A 563 -14.05 -34.71 -17.23
N PRO A 564 -14.47 -33.74 -18.07
CA PRO A 564 -13.52 -33.00 -18.88
C PRO A 564 -12.66 -32.10 -17.99
N CYS A 565 -11.37 -32.01 -18.31
CA CYS A 565 -10.39 -31.25 -17.54
C CYS A 565 -9.41 -30.54 -18.48
N GLY A 566 -9.52 -29.22 -18.55
CA GLY A 566 -8.57 -28.38 -19.26
C GLY A 566 -7.36 -28.07 -18.39
N VAL A 567 -6.16 -28.08 -18.99
CA VAL A 567 -4.92 -27.72 -18.30
C VAL A 567 -4.40 -26.39 -18.81
N PHE A 568 -4.10 -25.49 -17.89
CA PHE A 568 -3.37 -24.26 -18.17
C PHE A 568 -1.90 -24.52 -17.91
N LEU A 569 -1.12 -24.75 -18.97
CA LEU A 569 0.34 -24.78 -18.89
C LEU A 569 0.83 -23.33 -18.81
N ALA A 570 0.84 -22.80 -17.60
CA ALA A 570 0.98 -21.39 -17.29
C ALA A 570 1.76 -21.19 -15.98
N PRO A 571 2.99 -20.62 -16.01
CA PRO A 571 3.63 -20.01 -17.18
C PRO A 571 4.60 -20.94 -17.93
N VAL A 572 4.59 -20.91 -19.27
CA VAL A 572 5.75 -21.34 -20.07
C VAL A 572 6.85 -20.29 -19.98
N LEU A 573 8.05 -20.73 -19.63
CA LEU A 573 9.21 -19.92 -19.31
C LEU A 573 10.15 -19.84 -20.53
N PRO A 574 10.30 -18.66 -21.17
CA PRO A 574 11.11 -18.51 -22.39
C PRO A 574 12.58 -18.97 -22.29
N GLY A 575 12.93 -20.10 -22.88
CA GLY A 575 14.26 -20.69 -22.87
C GLY A 575 14.50 -21.74 -21.79
N LEU A 576 13.54 -21.90 -20.86
CA LEU A 576 13.59 -22.93 -19.82
C LEU A 576 12.62 -24.06 -20.11
N THR A 577 11.40 -23.72 -20.53
CA THR A 577 10.34 -24.69 -20.77
C THR A 577 9.65 -24.47 -22.11
N ASP A 578 10.28 -23.72 -23.02
CA ASP A 578 9.75 -23.36 -24.34
C ASP A 578 10.45 -24.05 -25.52
N ASP A 579 11.43 -24.92 -25.25
CA ASP A 579 12.02 -25.78 -26.26
C ASP A 579 11.07 -26.94 -26.61
N GLU A 580 11.27 -27.52 -27.79
CA GLU A 580 10.35 -28.53 -28.32
C GLU A 580 10.30 -29.81 -27.48
N ALA A 581 11.44 -30.24 -26.92
CA ALA A 581 11.48 -31.46 -26.12
C ALA A 581 10.76 -31.28 -24.78
N SER A 582 11.00 -30.15 -24.09
CA SER A 582 10.31 -29.83 -22.83
C SER A 582 8.81 -29.65 -23.03
N LEU A 583 8.40 -28.96 -24.11
CA LEU A 583 6.99 -28.79 -24.44
C LEU A 583 6.33 -30.12 -24.83
N ASP A 584 6.98 -30.96 -25.65
CA ASP A 584 6.47 -32.26 -26.07
C ASP A 584 6.33 -33.22 -24.87
N ALA A 585 7.31 -33.21 -23.95
CA ALA A 585 7.26 -33.99 -22.72
C ALA A 585 6.13 -33.53 -21.79
N ALA A 586 5.99 -32.23 -21.55
CA ALA A 586 4.94 -31.68 -20.71
C ALA A 586 3.54 -31.91 -21.31
N ILE A 587 3.35 -31.61 -22.60
CA ILE A 587 2.08 -31.82 -23.31
C ILE A 587 1.74 -33.31 -23.39
N GLY A 588 2.73 -34.16 -23.69
CA GLY A 588 2.55 -35.61 -23.73
C GLY A 588 2.16 -36.18 -22.37
N ALA A 589 2.76 -35.70 -21.27
CA ALA A 589 2.38 -36.11 -19.92
C ALA A 589 0.97 -35.63 -19.54
N ILE A 590 0.59 -34.42 -19.95
CA ILE A 590 -0.76 -33.87 -19.77
C ILE A 590 -1.79 -34.70 -20.57
N ALA A 591 -1.48 -35.05 -21.82
CA ALA A 591 -2.32 -35.90 -22.66
C ALA A 591 -2.43 -37.32 -22.10
N ALA A 592 -1.33 -37.90 -21.62
CA ALA A 592 -1.31 -39.21 -20.99
C ALA A 592 -2.07 -39.23 -19.65
N ALA A 593 -2.17 -38.08 -18.97
CA ALA A 593 -3.06 -37.91 -17.83
C ALA A 593 -4.53 -37.75 -18.22
N GLY A 594 -4.87 -37.69 -19.52
CA GLY A 594 -6.23 -37.67 -20.02
C GLY A 594 -6.85 -36.29 -20.19
N ALA A 595 -6.07 -35.20 -20.08
CA ALA A 595 -6.59 -33.84 -20.23
C ALA A 595 -7.38 -33.66 -21.54
N THR A 596 -8.47 -32.91 -21.48
CA THR A 596 -9.35 -32.67 -22.65
C THR A 596 -8.91 -31.51 -23.51
N GLY A 597 -8.11 -30.60 -22.95
CA GLY A 597 -7.55 -29.47 -23.67
C GLY A 597 -6.38 -28.86 -22.91
N VAL A 598 -5.50 -28.18 -23.64
CA VAL A 598 -4.36 -27.48 -23.06
C VAL A 598 -4.27 -26.08 -23.64
N THR A 599 -4.16 -25.10 -22.75
CA THR A 599 -3.82 -23.72 -23.12
C THR A 599 -2.44 -23.43 -22.59
N VAL A 600 -1.55 -23.09 -23.50
CA VAL A 600 -0.17 -22.74 -23.19
C VAL A 600 -0.07 -21.23 -23.08
N ILE A 601 0.33 -20.76 -21.90
CA ILE A 601 0.40 -19.32 -21.62
C ILE A 601 1.85 -18.97 -21.33
N PRO A 602 2.48 -18.08 -22.12
CA PRO A 602 3.83 -17.63 -21.81
C PRO A 602 3.82 -16.85 -20.49
N LEU A 603 4.96 -16.87 -19.81
CA LEU A 603 5.16 -16.12 -18.59
C LEU A 603 4.72 -14.67 -18.75
N HIS A 604 3.99 -14.18 -17.75
CA HIS A 604 3.56 -12.80 -17.63
C HIS A 604 4.25 -12.20 -16.41
N LEU A 605 5.07 -11.18 -16.64
CA LEU A 605 5.90 -10.56 -15.62
C LEU A 605 5.46 -9.12 -15.33
N ARG A 606 4.45 -8.98 -14.46
CA ARG A 606 4.04 -7.65 -13.97
C ARG A 606 5.12 -7.04 -13.07
N PRO A 607 5.20 -5.70 -12.98
CA PRO A 607 6.07 -5.03 -12.01
C PRO A 607 5.84 -5.56 -10.59
N GLY A 608 6.91 -5.93 -9.89
CA GLY A 608 6.91 -6.68 -8.64
C GLY A 608 7.34 -8.14 -8.84
N ALA A 609 6.58 -8.90 -9.61
CA ALA A 609 6.88 -10.32 -9.89
C ALA A 609 8.03 -10.48 -10.90
N ARG A 610 8.16 -9.54 -11.84
CA ARG A 610 9.24 -9.52 -12.84
C ARG A 610 10.61 -9.47 -12.20
N GLU A 611 10.80 -8.58 -11.24
CA GLU A 611 12.10 -8.35 -10.66
C GLU A 611 12.55 -9.53 -9.79
N TRP A 612 11.60 -10.22 -9.15
CA TRP A 612 11.86 -11.48 -8.46
C TRP A 612 12.17 -12.63 -9.44
N PHE A 613 11.34 -12.82 -10.47
CA PHE A 613 11.56 -13.90 -11.44
C PHE A 613 12.87 -13.72 -12.21
N MET A 614 13.22 -12.48 -12.59
CA MET A 614 14.48 -12.16 -13.25
C MET A 614 15.68 -12.37 -12.31
N ALA A 615 15.50 -12.15 -11.00
CA ALA A 615 16.52 -12.41 -9.98
C ALA A 615 16.71 -13.92 -9.71
N TRP A 616 15.65 -14.70 -9.80
CA TRP A 616 15.79 -16.16 -9.78
C TRP A 616 16.45 -16.65 -11.08
N LEU A 617 15.96 -16.15 -12.23
CA LEU A 617 16.38 -16.58 -13.57
C LEU A 617 17.85 -16.35 -13.80
N ALA A 618 18.39 -15.21 -13.40
CA ALA A 618 19.79 -14.94 -13.70
C ALA A 618 20.75 -15.84 -12.88
N GLY A 619 20.23 -16.61 -11.93
CA GLY A 619 21.00 -17.33 -10.92
C GLY A 619 21.00 -18.79 -11.17
N ALA A 620 19.82 -19.30 -11.46
CA ALA A 620 19.64 -20.63 -11.98
C ALA A 620 20.04 -20.71 -13.47
N HIS A 621 19.77 -19.67 -14.28
CA HIS A 621 19.87 -19.70 -15.75
C HIS A 621 20.35 -18.37 -16.38
N PRO A 622 21.58 -17.91 -16.04
CA PRO A 622 22.15 -16.65 -16.52
C PRO A 622 22.16 -16.50 -18.05
N GLU A 623 22.31 -17.59 -18.79
CA GLU A 623 22.34 -17.65 -20.25
C GLU A 623 21.03 -17.16 -20.90
N LEU A 624 19.91 -17.21 -20.17
CA LEU A 624 18.60 -16.82 -20.66
C LEU A 624 18.26 -15.36 -20.36
N VAL A 625 19.00 -14.70 -19.47
CA VAL A 625 18.74 -13.31 -19.07
C VAL A 625 18.62 -12.36 -20.28
N PRO A 626 19.53 -12.38 -21.27
CA PRO A 626 19.42 -11.49 -22.42
C PRO A 626 18.15 -11.72 -23.24
N ARG A 627 17.67 -12.98 -23.29
CA ARG A 627 16.43 -13.34 -23.96
C ARG A 627 15.24 -12.72 -23.21
N TYR A 628 15.17 -12.89 -21.90
CA TYR A 628 14.08 -12.33 -21.11
C TYR A 628 14.09 -10.80 -21.05
N GLU A 629 15.26 -10.16 -21.02
CA GLU A 629 15.37 -8.69 -21.10
C GLU A 629 14.79 -8.14 -22.41
N ARG A 630 15.03 -8.84 -23.53
CA ARG A 630 14.42 -8.49 -24.82
C ARG A 630 12.92 -8.73 -24.83
N LEU A 631 12.46 -9.86 -24.30
CA LEU A 631 11.04 -10.23 -24.30
C LEU A 631 10.19 -9.34 -23.37
N TYR A 632 10.68 -9.01 -22.18
CA TYR A 632 9.91 -8.35 -21.12
C TYR A 632 10.34 -6.91 -20.81
N ALA A 633 11.13 -6.28 -21.69
CA ALA A 633 11.75 -4.96 -21.52
C ALA A 633 10.91 -3.93 -20.73
N ARG A 634 9.98 -3.23 -21.39
CA ARG A 634 9.05 -2.28 -20.74
C ARG A 634 7.62 -2.83 -20.61
N ARG A 635 7.45 -4.13 -20.79
CA ARG A 635 6.16 -4.79 -21.00
C ARG A 635 5.99 -5.88 -19.95
N ALA A 636 4.78 -6.07 -19.44
CA ALA A 636 4.50 -7.22 -18.59
C ALA A 636 4.37 -8.51 -19.44
N TYR A 637 3.87 -8.36 -20.66
CA TYR A 637 3.64 -9.44 -21.60
C TYR A 637 4.80 -9.60 -22.59
N VAL A 638 5.03 -10.84 -23.04
CA VAL A 638 5.91 -11.14 -24.17
C VAL A 638 5.45 -10.39 -25.43
N PRO A 639 6.33 -10.12 -26.43
CA PRO A 639 5.94 -9.50 -27.69
C PRO A 639 5.00 -10.41 -28.50
N ALA A 640 4.20 -9.81 -29.39
CA ALA A 640 3.31 -10.54 -30.29
C ALA A 640 4.05 -11.61 -31.10
N GLU A 641 5.25 -11.27 -31.59
CA GLU A 641 6.13 -12.17 -32.34
C GLU A 641 6.47 -13.45 -31.56
N TYR A 642 6.77 -13.32 -30.26
CA TYR A 642 7.05 -14.47 -29.41
C TYR A 642 5.78 -15.31 -29.17
N ARG A 643 4.62 -14.66 -28.99
CA ARG A 643 3.33 -15.39 -28.89
C ARG A 643 3.07 -16.20 -30.15
N SER A 644 3.15 -15.58 -31.32
CA SER A 644 2.96 -16.27 -32.61
C SER A 644 4.00 -17.36 -32.86
N TRP A 645 5.24 -17.17 -32.42
CA TRP A 645 6.28 -18.21 -32.48
C TRP A 645 5.94 -19.40 -31.57
N LEU A 646 5.58 -19.14 -30.31
CA LEU A 646 5.23 -20.18 -29.35
C LEU A 646 3.99 -20.95 -29.82
N SER A 647 2.96 -20.25 -30.31
CA SER A 647 1.76 -20.87 -30.88
C SER A 647 2.09 -21.78 -32.07
N ARG A 648 2.94 -21.35 -33.01
CA ARG A 648 3.37 -22.18 -34.15
C ARG A 648 4.17 -23.40 -33.73
N ARG A 649 4.97 -23.29 -32.67
CA ARG A 649 5.75 -24.40 -32.11
C ARG A 649 4.87 -25.40 -31.34
N VAL A 650 3.89 -24.93 -30.60
CA VAL A 650 2.99 -25.76 -29.78
C VAL A 650 1.92 -26.47 -30.63
N ALA A 651 1.41 -25.85 -31.70
CA ALA A 651 0.35 -26.40 -32.54
C ALA A 651 0.60 -27.85 -33.04
N PRO A 652 1.77 -28.19 -33.63
CA PRO A 652 2.02 -29.58 -34.07
C PRO A 652 2.16 -30.56 -32.90
N LEU A 653 2.59 -30.10 -31.71
CA LEU A 653 2.69 -30.94 -30.51
C LEU A 653 1.30 -31.25 -29.95
N LEU A 654 0.42 -30.25 -29.88
CA LEU A 654 -0.99 -30.47 -29.54
C LEU A 654 -1.64 -31.45 -30.51
N ALA A 655 -1.34 -31.34 -31.81
CA ALA A 655 -1.86 -32.28 -32.81
C ALA A 655 -1.34 -33.70 -32.67
N ARG A 656 -0.05 -33.84 -32.40
CA ARG A 656 0.60 -35.14 -32.13
C ARG A 656 -0.05 -35.86 -30.95
N HIS A 657 -0.37 -35.12 -29.89
CA HIS A 657 -0.95 -35.67 -28.65
C HIS A 657 -2.49 -35.65 -28.63
N GLY A 658 -3.15 -35.29 -29.74
CA GLY A 658 -4.61 -35.31 -29.88
C GLY A 658 -5.35 -34.22 -29.10
N LEU A 659 -4.66 -33.15 -28.71
CA LEU A 659 -5.19 -32.00 -27.97
C LEU A 659 -5.57 -30.81 -28.89
N ASP A 660 -5.31 -30.92 -30.20
CA ASP A 660 -5.71 -29.97 -31.26
C ASP A 660 -7.17 -30.14 -31.72
N ARG A 661 -7.69 -31.37 -31.66
CA ARG A 661 -8.98 -31.74 -32.27
C ARG A 661 -10.20 -31.40 -31.43
N ARG A 662 -10.00 -30.75 -30.27
CA ARG A 662 -11.07 -30.13 -29.47
C ARG A 662 -10.94 -28.62 -29.33
N SER A 663 -9.93 -28.02 -29.96
CA SER A 663 -9.84 -26.57 -30.09
C SER A 663 -10.83 -26.14 -31.18
N GLY A 664 -11.91 -25.43 -30.80
CA GLY A 664 -12.76 -24.72 -31.74
C GLY A 664 -11.97 -23.60 -32.43
N GLY A 665 -11.20 -23.95 -33.45
CA GLY A 665 -10.50 -23.01 -34.33
C GLY A 665 -11.45 -22.46 -35.37
N ALA A 666 -12.06 -21.29 -35.11
CA ALA A 666 -12.61 -20.37 -36.12
C ALA A 666 -13.17 -19.12 -35.45
N ALA A 667 -12.31 -18.21 -34.99
CA ALA A 667 -12.72 -16.83 -34.74
C ALA A 667 -11.55 -15.88 -35.03
N ARG A 668 -11.68 -15.18 -36.16
CA ARG A 668 -11.10 -13.86 -36.49
C ARG A 668 -9.72 -13.82 -37.15
N GLN A 669 -9.75 -13.91 -38.49
CA GLN A 669 -9.13 -12.90 -39.33
C GLN A 669 -9.74 -11.53 -38.97
N ILE A 670 -8.98 -10.66 -38.31
CA ILE A 670 -9.24 -9.21 -38.23
C ILE A 670 -7.90 -8.51 -38.42
N ASP A 671 -7.79 -7.73 -39.49
CA ASP A 671 -6.72 -6.74 -39.67
C ASP A 671 -6.91 -5.60 -38.65
N GLY A 672 -6.02 -5.48 -37.65
CA GLY A 672 -6.03 -4.44 -36.62
C GLY A 672 -4.93 -4.62 -35.55
N PRO A 673 -4.48 -3.57 -34.83
CA PRO A 673 -3.26 -3.60 -34.02
C PRO A 673 -3.39 -4.44 -32.74
N ILE A 674 -2.31 -5.18 -32.46
CA ILE A 674 -2.19 -6.37 -31.58
C ILE A 674 -2.13 -6.01 -30.06
N ALA A 675 -2.87 -6.70 -29.18
CA ALA A 675 -3.16 -6.32 -27.77
C ALA A 675 -3.08 -7.46 -26.71
N THR A 676 -2.17 -7.32 -25.75
CA THR A 676 -1.54 -8.35 -24.87
C THR A 676 -2.34 -8.91 -23.66
N GLY A 677 -2.16 -10.22 -23.32
CA GLY A 677 -3.15 -11.01 -22.55
C GLY A 677 -2.90 -11.72 -21.18
N VAL A 678 -3.98 -11.96 -20.39
CA VAL A 678 -4.30 -12.88 -19.24
C VAL A 678 -5.47 -13.81 -19.69
N PRO A 679 -5.83 -14.94 -19.03
CA PRO A 679 -7.12 -15.59 -19.33
C PRO A 679 -8.27 -14.59 -19.18
N GLY A 680 -9.01 -14.35 -20.27
CA GLY A 680 -9.97 -13.25 -20.36
C GLY A 680 -9.39 -11.93 -20.89
N ASP A 681 -8.23 -11.93 -21.53
CA ASP A 681 -7.88 -10.95 -22.56
C ASP A 681 -8.21 -11.57 -23.93
N GLU A 682 -8.67 -10.78 -24.90
CA GLU A 682 -9.23 -11.23 -26.20
C GLU A 682 -8.30 -12.13 -27.04
N GLU A 683 -7.04 -12.33 -26.64
CA GLU A 683 -6.00 -13.07 -27.36
C GLU A 683 -5.73 -14.53 -26.89
N VAL A 684 -6.21 -14.99 -25.72
CA VAL A 684 -5.88 -16.35 -25.20
C VAL A 684 -7.15 -17.14 -24.82
N GLY A 685 -7.41 -18.23 -25.55
CA GLY A 685 -8.58 -19.10 -25.34
C GLY A 685 -8.46 -20.01 -24.10
N PHE A 686 -9.59 -20.31 -23.48
CA PHE A 686 -9.69 -21.29 -22.40
C PHE A 686 -9.54 -22.72 -22.95
N PRO A 687 -8.81 -23.63 -22.27
CA PRO A 687 -8.65 -25.00 -22.74
C PRO A 687 -9.98 -25.75 -22.70
N ASP A 688 -10.19 -26.64 -23.67
CA ASP A 688 -11.39 -27.48 -23.71
C ASP A 688 -11.57 -28.25 -22.39
N GLY A 689 -12.79 -28.25 -21.89
CA GLY A 689 -13.15 -28.79 -20.57
C GLY A 689 -12.93 -27.87 -19.38
N SER A 690 -12.27 -26.70 -19.52
CA SER A 690 -12.08 -25.77 -18.38
C SER A 690 -13.25 -24.82 -18.15
N LEU A 691 -14.07 -24.61 -19.18
CA LEU A 691 -15.33 -23.89 -19.09
C LEU A 691 -16.50 -24.87 -19.26
N PRO A 692 -17.66 -24.57 -18.67
CA PRO A 692 -18.86 -25.35 -18.91
C PRO A 692 -19.26 -25.26 -20.39
N THR A 693 -18.99 -26.30 -21.16
CA THR A 693 -19.48 -26.45 -22.54
C THR A 693 -20.63 -27.44 -22.56
N GLY A 694 -21.83 -26.97 -22.89
CA GLY A 694 -23.01 -27.81 -22.97
C GLY A 694 -24.26 -26.98 -23.26
N GLY A 695 -24.83 -27.17 -24.46
CA GLY A 695 -26.03 -26.49 -24.94
C GLY A 695 -27.30 -26.95 -24.23
N LEU A 696 -27.48 -26.55 -22.98
CA LEU A 696 -28.82 -26.52 -22.38
C LEU A 696 -29.58 -25.27 -22.87
N PRO A 697 -30.89 -25.37 -23.20
CA PRO A 697 -31.67 -24.24 -23.68
C PRO A 697 -31.69 -23.14 -22.61
N GLY A 698 -31.13 -21.97 -22.93
CA GLY A 698 -31.08 -20.80 -22.03
C GLY A 698 -29.68 -20.25 -21.75
N VAL A 699 -28.62 -21.01 -22.06
CA VAL A 699 -27.24 -20.48 -22.00
C VAL A 699 -26.94 -19.78 -23.33
N ARG A 700 -26.91 -18.45 -23.34
CA ARG A 700 -26.45 -17.69 -24.52
C ARG A 700 -24.96 -18.00 -24.76
N PRO A 701 -24.55 -18.36 -25.99
CA PRO A 701 -23.14 -18.37 -26.34
C PRO A 701 -22.56 -16.95 -26.16
N PRO A 702 -21.31 -16.81 -25.69
CA PRO A 702 -20.73 -15.54 -25.26
C PRO A 702 -20.54 -14.47 -26.36
N TRP A 703 -20.94 -14.75 -27.61
CA TRP A 703 -20.66 -13.88 -28.76
C TRP A 703 -21.89 -13.43 -29.56
N ALA A 704 -23.12 -13.73 -29.11
CA ALA A 704 -24.30 -13.18 -29.77
C ALA A 704 -24.41 -11.66 -29.48
N PRO A 705 -24.30 -10.76 -30.48
CA PRO A 705 -24.46 -9.32 -30.24
C PRO A 705 -25.86 -9.03 -29.68
N ARG A 706 -25.95 -8.04 -28.78
CA ARG A 706 -27.24 -7.52 -28.33
C ARG A 706 -27.99 -6.97 -29.55
N PRO A 707 -29.29 -7.23 -29.72
CA PRO A 707 -30.08 -6.47 -30.67
C PRO A 707 -29.95 -4.98 -30.31
N GLU A 708 -29.65 -4.14 -31.29
CA GLU A 708 -29.68 -2.70 -31.10
C GLU A 708 -31.06 -2.28 -30.58
N PRO A 709 -31.12 -1.32 -29.64
CA PRO A 709 -32.40 -0.75 -29.23
C PRO A 709 -33.08 -0.16 -30.46
N GLN A 710 -34.26 -0.67 -30.81
CA GLN A 710 -35.11 -0.03 -31.80
C GLN A 710 -35.31 1.43 -31.40
N PRO A 711 -35.14 2.40 -32.32
CA PRO A 711 -35.48 3.77 -32.03
C PRO A 711 -36.97 3.83 -31.63
N PRO A 712 -37.33 4.65 -30.62
CA PRO A 712 -38.70 4.76 -30.18
C PRO A 712 -39.58 5.22 -31.34
N ASP A 713 -40.73 4.55 -31.52
CA ASP A 713 -41.76 4.94 -32.48
C ASP A 713 -42.09 6.42 -32.33
N GLU A 714 -42.03 7.16 -33.44
CA GLU A 714 -42.55 8.52 -33.55
C GLU A 714 -44.05 8.49 -33.21
N VAL A 715 -44.41 9.08 -32.08
CA VAL A 715 -45.81 9.47 -31.79
C VAL A 715 -45.88 11.00 -31.89
N PRO A 716 -46.90 11.57 -32.56
CA PRO A 716 -46.82 12.90 -33.13
C PRO A 716 -46.89 14.02 -32.10
N GLU A 717 -46.30 15.16 -32.47
CA GLU A 717 -46.45 16.47 -31.83
C GLU A 717 -47.87 16.75 -31.32
N GLN A 718 -48.00 17.20 -30.07
CA GLN A 718 -48.89 18.34 -29.76
C GLN A 718 -48.68 18.91 -28.34
N LEU A 719 -48.45 20.22 -28.31
CA LEU A 719 -48.92 21.22 -27.34
C LEU A 719 -48.19 21.39 -25.99
N SER A 720 -47.19 22.26 -26.07
CA SER A 720 -46.89 23.44 -25.25
C SER A 720 -47.78 23.85 -24.04
N LEU A 721 -47.08 24.45 -23.06
CA LEU A 721 -47.46 25.49 -22.07
C LEU A 721 -47.85 25.01 -20.64
N LEU A 722 -46.89 25.04 -19.71
CA LEU A 722 -46.60 26.19 -18.82
C LEU A 722 -45.33 25.94 -17.99
#